data_AF-A0A4Z1KVQ0-F1
#
_entry.id   AF-A0A4Z1KVQ0-F1
#
_cell.length_a   1.000
_cell.length_b   1.000
_cell.length_c   1.000
_cell.angle_alpha   90.00
_cell.angle_beta   90.00
_cell.angle_gamma   90.00
#
_symmetry.space_group_name_H-M   'P 1'
#
loop_
_entity.id
_entity.type
_entity.pdbx_description
1 polymer ?
#
loop_
_entity_poly.entity_id
_entity_poly.type
_entity_poly.pdbx_seq_one_letter_code
_entity_poly.pdbx_strand_id
1 'polypeptide(L)'
;MRFGQTLKKSIYPPWKDQYIDYAKLKHLLREDSASEGDDRPWTADDETKFCEEILNVQLEKIASFQESTFKRLEQRANATGEKLKELAPEDGKSKDDALTSKFKKIEEELDAIINDTKELKKYSSINYTAFLKIVKKHDRKRGNNYKIRPMVQMSLQKRPFNSEQGYSALLNQLSMMYFVVRQQLDDNTDPAVPSSSDVQSQSQSPEKYTAYKFWVHPDNLLEVKTYILRRLPAVVYSEPSSKSPEPQADPTLNSLYLDSPDFTLYDQKREKKENAMSLRIRWYGQLKDNPELHFEQKIVHENGTSEEKKLLIKEKYIDSFIKGEYKMEKSIQKMERQGLPEARIEAFKKTVNDIQSLIKENGLQPILRANYTRTAFQKPVDDRVRISIDTQLAFIREDCIDEDRPCRDPKSWHRRDIDSSAMSYPFSNINPGEISRFPYSVLEIKVKDDATKKQPQWVQDLMGSHLVYAAPGFSKFLQGAVSLFEDNVNDYPSWHGNLTDDIRKDPQAAWEEDQTRKAKQAENDLVIGSFIGTSQKASASFKPAVSSPVGKSYMEERMVAEERAGRRSNLDGSSASGDAGNEEDETQGSSSQGGYGTLASVFPSFSLSRYAQSRRSKSTQLPPGVTKPTQYIKDSGPLQVEPKVWLANERTFLKWQHICILLGSLAVSLYTAAGKDEIAEAMGIAYIIIAIFAGSWGYWMHYTRRQMIVDRSGKDFDNLIGPMIVSAALMVSLLLNFFFKYKQAMAKYREDELDLTNMVLANQTVKDFKIDL
;
A
#
# COMPACT_ATOMS: atom_id res chain seq x y z
N MET A 1 16.30 -18.28 -6.16
CA MET A 1 15.73 -19.65 -6.11
C MET A 1 15.91 -20.37 -7.44
N ARG A 2 16.10 -21.69 -7.45
CA ARG A 2 16.18 -22.50 -8.69
C ARG A 2 14.77 -22.65 -9.27
N PHE A 3 14.52 -22.10 -10.46
CA PHE A 3 13.19 -22.11 -11.13
C PHE A 3 12.54 -23.50 -11.21
N GLY A 4 13.32 -24.58 -11.34
CA GLY A 4 12.79 -25.95 -11.35
C GLY A 4 12.04 -26.33 -10.06
N GLN A 5 12.41 -25.80 -8.90
CA GLN A 5 11.65 -26.01 -7.65
C GLN A 5 10.34 -25.22 -7.66
N THR A 6 10.37 -23.99 -8.18
CA THR A 6 9.17 -23.14 -8.35
C THR A 6 8.16 -23.80 -9.28
N LEU A 7 8.61 -24.35 -10.42
CA LEU A 7 7.76 -25.08 -11.35
C LEU A 7 7.09 -26.27 -10.65
N LYS A 8 7.86 -27.12 -9.95
CA LYS A 8 7.32 -28.28 -9.21
C LYS A 8 6.24 -27.91 -8.18
N LYS A 9 6.43 -26.80 -7.46
CA LYS A 9 5.43 -26.30 -6.48
C LYS A 9 4.19 -25.69 -7.13
N SER A 10 4.30 -25.22 -8.37
CA SER A 10 3.21 -24.51 -9.07
C SER A 10 2.38 -25.43 -9.98
N ILE A 11 2.72 -26.72 -10.07
CA ILE A 11 1.98 -27.69 -10.88
C ILE A 11 0.62 -27.95 -10.25
N TYR A 12 -0.43 -27.73 -11.04
CA TYR A 12 -1.76 -28.20 -10.71
C TYR A 12 -1.85 -29.72 -10.93
N PRO A 13 -2.13 -30.54 -9.89
CA PRO A 13 -2.02 -31.99 -9.98
C PRO A 13 -2.82 -32.62 -11.13
N PRO A 14 -4.07 -32.19 -11.41
CA PRO A 14 -4.86 -32.73 -12.53
C PRO A 14 -4.25 -32.53 -13.92
N TRP A 15 -3.38 -31.53 -14.10
CA TRP A 15 -2.79 -31.21 -15.41
C TRP A 15 -1.28 -31.44 -15.46
N LYS A 16 -0.73 -32.20 -14.51
CA LYS A 16 0.71 -32.43 -14.34
C LYS A 16 1.43 -32.79 -15.64
N ASP A 17 0.87 -33.69 -16.44
CA ASP A 17 1.51 -34.20 -17.67
C ASP A 17 1.51 -33.17 -18.82
N GLN A 18 0.64 -32.17 -18.72
CA GLN A 18 0.48 -31.11 -19.71
C GLN A 18 1.48 -29.96 -19.50
N TYR A 19 2.19 -29.90 -18.36
CA TYR A 19 3.24 -28.91 -18.14
C TYR A 19 4.49 -29.19 -19.00
N ILE A 20 5.27 -28.14 -19.22
CA ILE A 20 6.58 -28.24 -19.87
C ILE A 20 7.49 -29.24 -19.17
N ASP A 21 8.11 -30.13 -19.94
CA ASP A 21 9.13 -31.04 -19.41
C ASP A 21 10.47 -30.31 -19.27
N TYR A 22 10.55 -29.50 -18.21
CA TYR A 22 11.74 -28.71 -17.92
C TYR A 22 12.95 -29.59 -17.58
N ALA A 23 12.75 -30.82 -17.09
CA ALA A 23 13.83 -31.74 -16.78
C ALA A 23 14.45 -32.29 -18.06
N LYS A 24 13.63 -32.75 -19.01
CA LYS A 24 14.10 -33.19 -20.34
C LYS A 24 14.85 -32.09 -21.08
N LEU A 25 14.33 -30.86 -21.07
CA LEU A 25 15.03 -29.73 -21.70
C LEU A 25 16.38 -29.41 -21.03
N LYS A 26 16.49 -29.55 -19.71
CA LYS A 26 17.78 -29.41 -19.00
C LYS A 26 18.77 -30.51 -19.35
N HIS A 27 18.27 -31.74 -19.47
CA HIS A 27 19.07 -32.88 -19.89
C HIS A 27 19.60 -32.68 -21.32
N LEU A 28 18.77 -32.20 -22.25
CA LEU A 28 19.21 -31.83 -23.61
C LEU A 28 20.25 -30.69 -23.60
N LEU A 29 20.18 -29.77 -22.63
CA LEU A 29 21.20 -28.74 -22.40
C LEU A 29 22.45 -29.25 -21.64
N ARG A 30 22.55 -30.55 -21.37
CA ARG A 30 23.63 -31.20 -20.63
C ARG A 30 23.91 -30.47 -19.29
N GLU A 31 22.85 -30.25 -18.49
CA GLU A 31 22.96 -29.61 -17.16
C GLU A 31 23.32 -30.59 -16.04
N ASP A 32 22.93 -31.86 -16.17
CA ASP A 32 23.13 -32.88 -15.14
C ASP A 32 24.47 -33.64 -15.30
N SER A 33 25.12 -33.53 -16.46
CA SER A 33 26.41 -34.14 -16.78
C SER A 33 27.57 -33.29 -16.23
N ALA A 34 27.70 -33.28 -14.90
CA ALA A 34 28.95 -32.96 -14.22
C ALA A 34 29.79 -34.23 -13.92
N SER A 35 29.31 -35.40 -14.35
CA SER A 35 29.97 -36.69 -14.20
C SER A 35 30.24 -37.28 -15.60
N GLU A 36 31.54 -37.43 -15.87
CA GLU A 36 32.16 -38.43 -16.76
C GLU A 36 31.76 -38.42 -18.26
N GLY A 37 32.60 -37.79 -19.09
CA GLY A 37 32.94 -38.34 -20.41
C GLY A 37 32.51 -37.60 -21.68
N ASP A 38 31.60 -36.61 -21.64
CA ASP A 38 31.10 -35.97 -22.87
C ASP A 38 31.65 -34.54 -23.08
N ASP A 39 32.98 -34.43 -23.24
CA ASP A 39 33.72 -33.22 -23.66
C ASP A 39 33.53 -32.89 -25.16
N ARG A 40 32.47 -33.42 -25.80
CA ARG A 40 32.19 -33.12 -27.21
C ARG A 40 31.60 -31.71 -27.37
N PRO A 41 32.12 -30.88 -28.30
CA PRO A 41 31.60 -29.54 -28.56
C PRO A 41 30.12 -29.60 -28.97
N TRP A 42 29.39 -28.53 -28.69
CA TRP A 42 27.98 -28.40 -29.08
C TRP A 42 27.85 -28.41 -30.60
N THR A 43 27.10 -29.38 -31.14
CA THR A 43 26.95 -29.57 -32.60
C THR A 43 25.65 -28.93 -33.11
N ALA A 44 25.57 -28.72 -34.43
CA ALA A 44 24.34 -28.29 -35.08
C ALA A 44 23.19 -29.30 -34.88
N ASP A 45 23.49 -30.59 -34.73
CA ASP A 45 22.50 -31.62 -34.44
C ASP A 45 21.94 -31.49 -33.02
N ASP A 46 22.78 -31.14 -32.04
CA ASP A 46 22.32 -30.87 -30.67
C ASP A 46 21.42 -29.62 -30.62
N GLU A 47 21.77 -28.59 -31.39
CA GLU A 47 20.95 -27.38 -31.54
C GLU A 47 19.59 -27.69 -32.17
N THR A 48 19.59 -28.48 -33.25
CA THR A 48 18.37 -28.88 -33.97
C THR A 48 17.46 -29.69 -33.06
N LYS A 49 18.00 -30.70 -32.36
CA LYS A 49 17.24 -31.50 -31.38
C LYS A 49 16.64 -30.64 -30.27
N PHE A 50 17.38 -29.66 -29.75
CA PHE A 50 16.87 -28.77 -28.72
C PHE A 50 15.76 -27.85 -29.26
N CYS A 51 15.95 -27.28 -30.45
CA CYS A 51 14.97 -26.42 -31.12
C CYS A 51 13.68 -27.18 -31.48
N GLU A 52 13.79 -28.40 -31.99
CA GLU A 52 12.64 -29.25 -32.28
C GLU A 52 11.87 -29.60 -31.02
N GLU A 53 12.55 -30.00 -29.95
CA GLU A 53 11.89 -30.33 -28.68
C GLU A 53 11.17 -29.11 -28.09
N ILE A 54 11.80 -27.93 -28.06
CA ILE A 54 11.20 -26.75 -27.43
C ILE A 54 10.07 -26.15 -28.28
N LEU A 55 10.22 -26.05 -29.60
CA LEU A 55 9.27 -25.37 -30.49
C LEU A 55 8.19 -26.26 -31.05
N ASN A 56 8.50 -27.51 -31.39
CA ASN A 56 7.54 -28.40 -32.06
C ASN A 56 6.87 -29.33 -31.05
N VAL A 57 7.59 -29.82 -30.03
CA VAL A 57 7.00 -30.75 -29.05
C VAL A 57 6.39 -30.00 -27.87
N GLN A 58 7.20 -29.28 -27.10
CA GLN A 58 6.74 -28.69 -25.84
C GLN A 58 5.78 -27.51 -26.07
N LEU A 59 6.08 -26.62 -27.02
CA LEU A 59 5.22 -25.48 -27.32
C LEU A 59 3.87 -25.90 -27.92
N GLU A 60 3.85 -26.90 -28.81
CA GLU A 60 2.59 -27.41 -29.37
C GLU A 60 1.74 -28.13 -28.32
N LYS A 61 2.35 -28.96 -27.47
CA LYS A 61 1.66 -29.61 -26.36
C LYS A 61 0.95 -28.59 -25.46
N ILE A 62 1.66 -27.54 -25.07
CA ILE A 62 1.14 -26.53 -24.15
C ILE A 62 0.07 -25.65 -24.82
N ALA A 63 0.30 -25.23 -26.06
CA ALA A 63 -0.65 -24.41 -26.80
C ALA A 63 -1.96 -25.17 -27.08
N SER A 64 -1.88 -26.42 -27.54
CA SER A 64 -3.05 -27.25 -27.85
C SER A 64 -3.87 -27.61 -26.59
N PHE A 65 -3.21 -27.92 -25.47
CA PHE A 65 -3.89 -28.16 -24.21
C PHE A 65 -4.59 -26.90 -23.69
N GLN A 66 -3.94 -25.74 -23.78
CA GLN A 66 -4.53 -24.48 -23.35
C GLN A 66 -5.76 -24.12 -24.20
N GLU A 67 -5.66 -24.24 -25.53
CA GLU A 67 -6.74 -23.91 -26.46
C GLU A 67 -7.95 -24.84 -26.27
N SER A 68 -7.72 -26.16 -26.18
CA SER A 68 -8.79 -27.14 -25.97
C SER A 68 -9.47 -26.97 -24.61
N THR A 69 -8.70 -26.68 -23.55
CA THR A 69 -9.25 -26.42 -22.21
C THR A 69 -10.06 -25.13 -22.19
N PHE A 70 -9.58 -24.07 -22.84
CA PHE A 70 -10.32 -22.80 -22.95
C PHE A 70 -11.65 -22.99 -23.68
N LYS A 71 -11.66 -23.67 -24.84
CA LYS A 71 -12.88 -24.02 -25.58
C LYS A 71 -13.87 -24.80 -24.73
N ARG A 72 -13.39 -25.76 -23.92
CA ARG A 72 -14.25 -26.51 -22.99
C ARG A 72 -14.88 -25.61 -21.92
N LEU A 73 -14.14 -24.64 -21.38
CA LEU A 73 -14.67 -23.67 -20.41
C LEU A 73 -15.73 -22.76 -21.03
N GLU A 74 -15.50 -22.30 -22.26
CA GLU A 74 -16.46 -21.50 -23.03
C GLU A 74 -17.76 -22.29 -23.29
N GLN A 75 -17.65 -23.56 -23.72
CA GLN A 75 -18.80 -24.44 -23.90
C GLN A 75 -19.58 -24.66 -22.60
N ARG A 76 -18.88 -24.86 -21.47
CA ARG A 76 -19.52 -24.97 -20.15
C ARG A 76 -20.24 -23.69 -19.76
N ALA A 77 -19.61 -22.53 -19.96
CA ALA A 77 -20.23 -21.24 -19.68
C ALA A 77 -21.48 -21.00 -20.53
N ASN A 78 -21.43 -21.33 -21.83
CA ASN A 78 -22.57 -21.24 -22.73
C ASN A 78 -23.72 -22.18 -22.29
N ALA A 79 -23.42 -23.44 -21.96
CA ALA A 79 -24.41 -24.39 -21.48
C ALA A 79 -25.07 -23.94 -20.17
N THR A 80 -24.28 -23.35 -19.25
CA THR A 80 -24.81 -22.76 -18.00
C THR A 80 -25.67 -21.53 -18.28
N GLY A 81 -25.29 -20.70 -19.27
CA GLY A 81 -26.08 -19.57 -19.73
C GLY A 81 -27.44 -19.97 -20.31
N GLU A 82 -27.50 -21.04 -21.11
CA GLU A 82 -28.77 -21.58 -21.63
C GLU A 82 -29.66 -22.12 -20.50
N LYS A 83 -29.10 -22.88 -19.56
CA LYS A 83 -29.84 -23.33 -18.35
C LYS A 83 -30.37 -22.16 -17.53
N LEU A 84 -29.62 -21.05 -17.45
CA LEU A 84 -30.05 -19.86 -16.73
C LEU A 84 -31.20 -19.15 -17.45
N LYS A 85 -31.21 -19.10 -18.79
CA LYS A 85 -32.33 -18.58 -19.58
C LYS A 85 -33.60 -19.42 -19.41
N GLU A 86 -33.47 -20.74 -19.40
CA GLU A 86 -34.60 -21.66 -19.16
C GLU A 86 -35.24 -21.49 -17.77
N LEU A 87 -34.46 -21.00 -16.79
CA LEU A 87 -34.91 -20.76 -15.42
C LEU A 87 -35.33 -19.31 -15.15
N ALA A 88 -35.18 -18.40 -16.12
CA ALA A 88 -35.66 -17.03 -15.99
C ALA A 88 -37.20 -17.05 -16.02
N PRO A 89 -37.88 -16.57 -14.97
CA PRO A 89 -39.33 -16.69 -14.89
C PRO A 89 -40.02 -15.82 -15.95
N GLU A 90 -40.90 -16.43 -16.75
CA GLU A 90 -42.07 -15.71 -17.28
C GLU A 90 -43.04 -15.51 -16.10
N ASP A 91 -43.19 -14.27 -15.67
CA ASP A 91 -44.17 -13.78 -14.69
C ASP A 91 -44.11 -14.34 -13.25
N GLY A 92 -43.52 -13.53 -12.36
CA GLY A 92 -44.20 -13.01 -11.16
C GLY A 92 -44.86 -13.96 -10.15
N LYS A 93 -44.56 -15.27 -10.14
CA LYS A 93 -45.10 -16.21 -9.14
C LYS A 93 -44.06 -16.57 -8.08
N SER A 94 -44.54 -16.68 -6.85
CA SER A 94 -43.80 -16.91 -5.60
C SER A 94 -42.70 -17.96 -5.72
N LYS A 95 -41.48 -17.59 -5.26
CA LYS A 95 -40.27 -18.43 -5.25
C LYS A 95 -40.53 -19.75 -4.53
N ASP A 96 -40.43 -20.84 -5.28
CA ASP A 96 -40.42 -22.21 -4.74
C ASP A 96 -39.01 -22.54 -4.21
N ASP A 97 -38.87 -23.20 -3.05
CA ASP A 97 -37.56 -23.58 -2.48
C ASP A 97 -36.69 -24.40 -3.46
N ALA A 98 -37.36 -25.11 -4.38
CA ALA A 98 -36.76 -25.84 -5.48
C ALA A 98 -36.05 -24.92 -6.50
N LEU A 99 -36.57 -23.72 -6.77
CA LEU A 99 -36.02 -22.74 -7.70
C LEU A 99 -34.73 -22.11 -7.12
N THR A 100 -34.76 -21.74 -5.83
CA THR A 100 -33.58 -21.28 -5.09
C THR A 100 -32.46 -22.32 -5.09
N SER A 101 -32.82 -23.60 -4.92
CA SER A 101 -31.86 -24.72 -4.98
C SER A 101 -31.25 -24.90 -6.38
N LYS A 102 -32.00 -24.63 -7.45
CA LYS A 102 -31.47 -24.64 -8.82
C LYS A 102 -30.51 -23.49 -9.08
N PHE A 103 -30.81 -22.27 -8.61
CA PHE A 103 -29.90 -21.13 -8.72
C PHE A 103 -28.60 -21.34 -7.94
N LYS A 104 -28.64 -21.96 -6.76
CA LYS A 104 -27.42 -22.34 -6.02
C LYS A 104 -26.55 -23.32 -6.79
N LYS A 105 -27.13 -24.34 -7.44
CA LYS A 105 -26.37 -25.27 -8.31
C LYS A 105 -25.72 -24.56 -9.50
N ILE A 106 -26.38 -23.54 -10.06
CA ILE A 106 -25.78 -22.71 -11.11
C ILE A 106 -24.63 -21.88 -10.54
N GLU A 107 -24.79 -21.28 -9.36
CA GLU A 107 -23.72 -20.54 -8.67
C GLU A 107 -22.49 -21.44 -8.44
N GLU A 108 -22.68 -22.68 -7.99
CA GLU A 108 -21.63 -23.68 -7.80
C GLU A 108 -20.90 -24.01 -9.12
N GLU A 109 -21.63 -24.20 -10.23
CA GLU A 109 -21.03 -24.46 -11.55
C GLU A 109 -20.27 -23.23 -12.07
N LEU A 110 -20.80 -22.02 -11.88
CA LEU A 110 -20.10 -20.79 -12.22
C LEU A 110 -18.80 -20.64 -11.41
N ASP A 111 -18.82 -21.01 -10.12
CA ASP A 111 -17.64 -21.01 -9.25
C ASP A 111 -16.60 -22.02 -9.74
N ALA A 112 -17.03 -23.20 -10.17
CA ALA A 112 -16.17 -24.22 -10.76
C ALA A 112 -15.51 -23.71 -12.06
N ILE A 113 -16.27 -23.08 -12.97
CA ILE A 113 -15.73 -22.51 -14.21
C ILE A 113 -14.70 -21.41 -13.90
N ILE A 114 -14.98 -20.52 -12.94
CA ILE A 114 -14.02 -19.48 -12.52
C ILE A 114 -12.74 -20.09 -11.97
N ASN A 115 -12.84 -21.11 -11.11
CA ASN A 115 -11.68 -21.75 -10.51
C ASN A 115 -10.81 -22.43 -11.57
N ASP A 116 -11.42 -23.15 -12.52
CA ASP A 116 -10.69 -23.76 -13.64
C ASP A 116 -10.06 -22.69 -14.55
N THR A 117 -10.73 -21.55 -14.76
CA THR A 117 -10.18 -20.42 -15.52
C THR A 117 -8.94 -19.83 -14.85
N LYS A 118 -8.95 -19.69 -13.52
CA LYS A 118 -7.79 -19.25 -12.73
C LYS A 118 -6.61 -20.22 -12.87
N GLU A 119 -6.86 -21.51 -12.70
CA GLU A 119 -5.82 -22.53 -12.87
C GLU A 119 -5.27 -22.52 -14.29
N LEU A 120 -6.12 -22.35 -15.32
CA LEU A 120 -5.68 -22.30 -16.73
C LEU A 120 -4.74 -21.11 -16.97
N LYS A 121 -5.05 -19.93 -16.42
CA LYS A 121 -4.16 -18.78 -16.51
C LYS A 121 -2.83 -19.00 -15.78
N LYS A 122 -2.87 -19.61 -14.60
CA LYS A 122 -1.66 -19.98 -13.84
C LYS A 122 -0.79 -20.95 -14.62
N TYR A 123 -1.41 -21.97 -15.24
CA TYR A 123 -0.78 -22.91 -16.15
C TYR A 123 -0.10 -22.18 -17.33
N SER A 124 -0.79 -21.25 -18.00
CA SER A 124 -0.20 -20.47 -19.10
C SER A 124 1.00 -19.63 -18.65
N SER A 125 0.89 -18.93 -17.52
CA SER A 125 1.94 -18.02 -17.04
C SER A 125 3.24 -18.74 -16.65
N ILE A 126 3.13 -19.85 -15.89
CA ILE A 126 4.32 -20.60 -15.45
C ILE A 126 5.00 -21.32 -16.60
N ASN A 127 4.24 -21.85 -17.57
CA ASN A 127 4.80 -22.47 -18.78
C ASN A 127 5.47 -21.43 -19.68
N TYR A 128 4.84 -20.25 -19.88
CA TYR A 128 5.45 -19.14 -20.61
C TYR A 128 6.78 -18.70 -19.97
N THR A 129 6.80 -18.59 -18.64
CA THR A 129 8.03 -18.29 -17.89
C THR A 129 9.08 -19.38 -18.06
N ALA A 130 8.68 -20.65 -18.08
CA ALA A 130 9.59 -21.76 -18.28
C ALA A 130 10.29 -21.71 -19.64
N PHE A 131 9.58 -21.37 -20.72
CA PHE A 131 10.16 -21.11 -22.04
C PHE A 131 11.20 -19.99 -21.98
N LEU A 132 10.87 -18.84 -21.37
CA LEU A 132 11.83 -17.74 -21.27
C LEU A 132 13.06 -18.11 -20.43
N LYS A 133 12.89 -18.87 -19.35
CA LYS A 133 13.99 -19.28 -18.47
C LYS A 133 14.89 -20.32 -19.13
N ILE A 134 14.34 -21.30 -19.85
CA ILE A 134 15.16 -22.32 -20.54
C ILE A 134 15.92 -21.70 -21.71
N VAL A 135 15.30 -20.80 -22.47
CA VAL A 135 15.93 -20.05 -23.56
C VAL A 135 17.05 -19.16 -23.04
N LYS A 136 16.81 -18.40 -21.96
CA LYS A 136 17.86 -17.58 -21.32
C LYS A 136 19.04 -18.44 -20.87
N LYS A 137 18.78 -19.66 -20.39
CA LYS A 137 19.82 -20.61 -19.97
C LYS A 137 20.60 -21.15 -21.17
N HIS A 138 19.92 -21.49 -22.26
CA HIS A 138 20.52 -21.88 -23.54
C HIS A 138 21.47 -20.80 -24.05
N ASP A 139 20.96 -19.58 -24.30
CA ASP A 139 21.73 -18.47 -24.86
C ASP A 139 22.94 -18.10 -23.98
N ARG A 140 22.80 -18.20 -22.65
CA ARG A 140 23.91 -17.96 -21.71
C ARG A 140 25.02 -19.02 -21.83
N LYS A 141 24.68 -20.28 -22.11
CA LYS A 141 25.67 -21.37 -22.29
C LYS A 141 26.31 -21.36 -23.68
N ARG A 142 25.57 -20.97 -24.72
CA ARG A 142 26.02 -21.05 -26.13
C ARG A 142 26.61 -19.75 -26.68
N GLY A 143 26.40 -18.63 -26.01
CA GLY A 143 26.97 -17.34 -26.41
C GLY A 143 26.38 -16.81 -27.71
N ASN A 144 27.20 -16.19 -28.56
CA ASN A 144 26.73 -15.56 -29.79
C ASN A 144 26.50 -16.53 -30.97
N ASN A 145 26.93 -17.78 -30.88
CA ASN A 145 26.91 -18.71 -32.01
C ASN A 145 25.50 -19.30 -32.27
N TYR A 146 24.69 -19.42 -31.22
CA TYR A 146 23.35 -20.03 -31.29
C TYR A 146 22.37 -19.28 -30.38
N LYS A 147 21.89 -18.10 -30.81
CA LYS A 147 20.85 -17.35 -30.09
C LYS A 147 19.47 -17.72 -30.59
N ILE A 148 18.68 -18.40 -29.76
CA ILE A 148 17.33 -18.85 -30.12
C ILE A 148 16.24 -17.93 -29.57
N ARG A 149 16.58 -16.99 -28.68
CA ARG A 149 15.60 -16.12 -28.03
C ARG A 149 14.68 -15.37 -29.00
N PRO A 150 15.16 -14.73 -30.08
CA PRO A 150 14.26 -14.06 -31.02
C PRO A 150 13.26 -15.03 -31.68
N MET A 151 13.73 -16.23 -32.07
CA MET A 151 12.91 -17.26 -32.71
C MET A 151 11.82 -17.79 -31.77
N VAL A 152 12.17 -18.08 -30.50
CA VAL A 152 11.21 -18.54 -29.50
C VAL A 152 10.23 -17.41 -29.14
N GLN A 153 10.69 -16.17 -29.00
CA GLN A 153 9.81 -15.03 -28.76
C GLN A 153 8.80 -14.82 -29.89
N MET A 154 9.23 -14.91 -31.15
CA MET A 154 8.33 -14.82 -32.30
C MET A 154 7.31 -15.97 -32.30
N SER A 155 7.74 -17.18 -31.96
CA SER A 155 6.85 -18.36 -31.89
C SER A 155 5.81 -18.24 -30.77
N LEU A 156 6.22 -17.73 -29.60
CA LEU A 156 5.34 -17.42 -28.48
C LEU A 156 4.35 -16.28 -28.78
N GLN A 157 4.76 -15.28 -29.59
CA GLN A 157 3.86 -14.22 -30.06
C GLN A 157 2.82 -14.73 -31.04
N LYS A 158 3.21 -15.62 -31.97
CA LYS A 158 2.29 -16.26 -32.93
C LYS A 158 1.24 -17.14 -32.23
N ARG A 159 1.59 -17.72 -31.07
CA ARG A 159 0.71 -18.58 -30.27
C ARG A 159 0.54 -18.01 -28.85
N PRO A 160 -0.28 -16.95 -28.67
CA PRO A 160 -0.32 -16.21 -27.41
C PRO A 160 -1.20 -16.89 -26.34
N PHE A 161 -0.85 -18.12 -25.95
CA PHE A 161 -1.56 -18.90 -24.92
C PHE A 161 -1.53 -18.24 -23.52
N ASN A 162 -0.67 -17.22 -23.32
CA ASN A 162 -0.57 -16.43 -22.09
C ASN A 162 -1.21 -15.03 -22.21
N SER A 163 -1.91 -14.73 -23.31
CA SER A 163 -2.63 -13.45 -23.44
C SER A 163 -3.76 -13.34 -22.42
N GLU A 164 -3.91 -12.15 -21.82
CA GLU A 164 -4.99 -11.88 -20.87
C GLU A 164 -6.30 -11.49 -21.57
N GLN A 165 -6.18 -10.87 -22.75
CA GLN A 165 -7.32 -10.43 -23.56
C GLN A 165 -8.23 -11.59 -23.99
N GLY A 166 -7.68 -12.79 -24.19
CA GLY A 166 -8.48 -13.96 -24.56
C GLY A 166 -9.55 -14.33 -23.51
N TYR A 167 -9.35 -13.94 -22.24
CA TYR A 167 -10.28 -14.28 -21.16
C TYR A 167 -11.39 -13.24 -20.96
N SER A 168 -11.30 -12.04 -21.55
CA SER A 168 -12.24 -10.94 -21.25
C SER A 168 -13.68 -11.27 -21.60
N ALA A 169 -13.93 -11.87 -22.77
CA ALA A 169 -15.27 -12.25 -23.22
C ALA A 169 -15.92 -13.25 -22.27
N LEU A 170 -15.19 -14.31 -21.90
CA LEU A 170 -15.64 -15.31 -20.94
C LEU A 170 -15.93 -14.69 -19.57
N LEU A 171 -15.05 -13.82 -19.07
CA LEU A 171 -15.25 -13.14 -17.79
C LEU A 171 -16.48 -12.22 -17.82
N ASN A 172 -16.71 -11.47 -18.90
CA ASN A 172 -17.89 -10.63 -19.04
C ASN A 172 -19.18 -11.45 -19.04
N GLN A 173 -19.20 -12.57 -19.78
CA GLN A 173 -20.32 -13.51 -19.78
C GLN A 173 -20.58 -14.07 -18.38
N LEU A 174 -19.54 -14.54 -17.69
CA LEU A 174 -19.64 -15.02 -16.29
C LEU A 174 -20.18 -13.91 -15.38
N SER A 175 -19.74 -12.67 -15.56
CA SER A 175 -20.21 -11.53 -14.77
C SER A 175 -21.71 -11.33 -14.83
N MET A 176 -22.26 -11.39 -16.04
CA MET A 176 -23.69 -11.20 -16.26
C MET A 176 -24.49 -12.38 -15.67
N MET A 177 -23.98 -13.60 -15.81
CA MET A 177 -24.61 -14.78 -15.22
C MET A 177 -24.64 -14.70 -13.68
N TYR A 178 -23.54 -14.32 -13.03
CA TYR A 178 -23.53 -14.10 -11.58
C TYR A 178 -24.50 -13.01 -11.13
N PHE A 179 -24.58 -11.91 -11.90
CA PHE A 179 -25.50 -10.83 -11.59
C PHE A 179 -26.95 -11.30 -11.60
N VAL A 180 -27.36 -12.04 -12.64
CA VAL A 180 -28.72 -12.59 -12.75
C VAL A 180 -28.99 -13.58 -11.62
N VAL A 181 -28.08 -14.52 -11.36
CA VAL A 181 -28.23 -15.52 -10.28
C VAL A 181 -28.41 -14.83 -8.92
N ARG A 182 -27.61 -13.80 -8.64
CA ARG A 182 -27.70 -13.07 -7.37
C ARG A 182 -28.94 -12.22 -7.24
N GLN A 183 -29.40 -11.58 -8.32
CA GLN A 183 -30.66 -10.84 -8.28
C GLN A 183 -31.84 -11.74 -7.89
N GLN A 184 -31.78 -13.02 -8.25
CA GLN A 184 -32.80 -14.01 -7.88
C GLN A 184 -32.59 -14.58 -6.47
N LEU A 185 -31.35 -14.68 -5.99
CA LEU A 185 -31.03 -15.20 -4.65
C LEU A 185 -31.15 -14.15 -3.53
N ASP A 186 -30.89 -12.87 -3.80
CA ASP A 186 -31.02 -11.79 -2.82
C ASP A 186 -32.50 -11.37 -2.71
N ASP A 187 -33.12 -11.54 -1.54
CA ASP A 187 -34.55 -11.21 -1.24
C ASP A 187 -34.89 -9.72 -1.20
N ASN A 188 -34.01 -8.82 -1.66
CA ASN A 188 -34.36 -7.41 -1.78
C ASN A 188 -35.03 -7.18 -3.13
N THR A 189 -36.36 -7.13 -3.11
CA THR A 189 -37.17 -6.49 -4.14
C THR A 189 -36.62 -5.10 -4.42
N ASP A 190 -35.95 -4.92 -5.56
CA ASP A 190 -35.83 -3.64 -6.22
C ASP A 190 -35.97 -3.86 -7.74
N PRO A 191 -36.67 -2.94 -8.44
CA PRO A 191 -37.31 -3.24 -9.71
C PRO A 191 -36.33 -3.40 -10.88
N ALA A 192 -36.86 -3.96 -11.96
CA ALA A 192 -36.18 -4.33 -13.18
C ALA A 192 -35.24 -3.26 -13.76
N VAL A 193 -34.20 -3.78 -14.41
CA VAL A 193 -33.15 -3.08 -15.18
C VAL A 193 -33.76 -2.02 -16.12
N PRO A 194 -33.40 -0.73 -16.01
CA PRO A 194 -33.57 0.21 -17.12
C PRO A 194 -32.54 -0.11 -18.21
N SER A 195 -32.97 0.00 -19.46
CA SER A 195 -32.13 -0.12 -20.66
C SER A 195 -30.87 0.75 -20.60
N SER A 196 -29.81 0.27 -21.25
CA SER A 196 -28.41 0.75 -21.25
C SER A 196 -28.16 2.17 -21.80
N SER A 197 -29.15 3.05 -21.84
CA SER A 197 -29.04 4.42 -22.37
C SER A 197 -28.76 5.50 -21.32
N ASP A 198 -28.90 5.23 -20.02
CA ASP A 198 -28.91 6.28 -18.98
C ASP A 198 -27.69 6.31 -18.04
N VAL A 199 -26.55 5.71 -18.42
CA VAL A 199 -25.30 5.81 -17.63
C VAL A 199 -24.60 7.17 -17.80
N GLN A 200 -25.06 8.00 -18.76
CA GLN A 200 -24.55 9.33 -19.02
C GLN A 200 -25.61 10.42 -18.85
N SER A 201 -26.17 10.60 -17.66
CA SER A 201 -26.59 11.94 -17.16
C SER A 201 -27.37 11.82 -15.85
N GLN A 202 -26.64 11.83 -14.72
CA GLN A 202 -27.22 12.32 -13.48
C GLN A 202 -26.28 13.36 -12.87
N SER A 203 -26.50 14.61 -13.27
CA SER A 203 -26.16 15.77 -12.47
C SER A 203 -27.26 15.99 -11.44
N GLN A 204 -26.90 16.14 -10.15
CA GLN A 204 -27.48 17.07 -9.14
C GLN A 204 -27.48 16.52 -7.69
N SER A 205 -26.31 16.11 -7.18
CA SER A 205 -25.90 16.34 -5.78
C SER A 205 -24.42 15.97 -5.62
N PRO A 206 -23.60 16.74 -4.88
CA PRO A 206 -22.21 16.36 -4.59
C PRO A 206 -22.21 15.24 -3.56
N GLU A 207 -22.44 14.01 -4.02
CA GLU A 207 -22.31 12.82 -3.18
C GLU A 207 -20.84 12.62 -2.81
N LYS A 208 -20.57 12.49 -1.51
CA LYS A 208 -19.23 12.29 -0.98
C LYS A 208 -18.86 10.81 -1.10
N TYR A 209 -17.77 10.55 -1.80
CA TYR A 209 -17.17 9.22 -1.92
C TYR A 209 -15.76 9.26 -1.35
N THR A 210 -15.42 8.27 -0.54
CA THR A 210 -14.03 7.98 -0.18
C THR A 210 -13.43 7.04 -1.22
N ALA A 211 -12.31 7.46 -1.82
CA ALA A 211 -11.63 6.70 -2.86
C ALA A 211 -10.33 6.06 -2.33
N TYR A 212 -10.28 4.74 -2.34
CA TYR A 212 -9.10 3.95 -1.98
C TYR A 212 -8.40 3.47 -3.24
N LYS A 213 -7.07 3.59 -3.28
CA LYS A 213 -6.25 3.22 -4.44
C LYS A 213 -5.22 2.17 -4.06
N PHE A 214 -5.09 1.19 -4.94
CA PHE A 214 -4.20 0.06 -4.77
C PHE A 214 -3.44 -0.23 -6.06
N TRP A 215 -2.27 -0.82 -5.91
CA TRP A 215 -1.56 -1.49 -7.00
C TRP A 215 -1.88 -2.97 -6.98
N VAL A 216 -2.06 -3.55 -8.17
CA VAL A 216 -2.32 -4.97 -8.36
C VAL A 216 -1.23 -5.50 -9.28
N HIS A 217 -0.49 -6.50 -8.79
CA HIS A 217 0.51 -7.18 -9.61
C HIS A 217 -0.19 -7.91 -10.76
N PRO A 218 0.37 -7.94 -11.99
CA PRO A 218 -0.23 -8.64 -13.13
C PRO A 218 -0.62 -10.10 -12.82
N ASP A 219 0.22 -10.82 -12.07
CA ASP A 219 -0.07 -12.19 -11.61
C ASP A 219 -1.37 -12.32 -10.78
N ASN A 220 -1.75 -11.29 -10.03
CA ASN A 220 -2.94 -11.28 -9.16
C ASN A 220 -4.17 -10.71 -9.89
N LEU A 221 -4.01 -10.13 -11.09
CA LEU A 221 -5.06 -9.37 -11.76
C LEU A 221 -6.32 -10.19 -12.04
N LEU A 222 -6.17 -11.42 -12.54
CA LEU A 222 -7.30 -12.30 -12.82
C LEU A 222 -8.04 -12.69 -11.52
N GLU A 223 -7.30 -12.92 -10.44
CA GLU A 223 -7.89 -13.27 -9.16
C GLU A 223 -8.67 -12.10 -8.56
N VAL A 224 -8.13 -10.88 -8.63
CA VAL A 224 -8.85 -9.67 -8.23
C VAL A 224 -10.10 -9.47 -9.07
N LYS A 225 -10.00 -9.56 -10.41
CA LYS A 225 -11.15 -9.43 -11.31
C LYS A 225 -12.26 -10.42 -10.94
N THR A 226 -11.94 -11.71 -10.83
CA THR A 226 -12.92 -12.75 -10.49
C THR A 226 -13.47 -12.61 -9.07
N TYR A 227 -12.68 -12.14 -8.09
CA TYR A 227 -13.16 -11.86 -6.74
C TYR A 227 -14.23 -10.76 -6.72
N ILE A 228 -14.04 -9.71 -7.53
CA ILE A 228 -15.00 -8.61 -7.68
C ILE A 228 -16.21 -9.04 -8.51
N LEU A 229 -15.98 -9.73 -9.64
CA LEU A 229 -16.99 -10.18 -10.60
C LEU A 229 -18.12 -11.01 -9.96
N ARG A 230 -17.77 -11.82 -8.95
CA ARG A 230 -18.73 -12.60 -8.16
C ARG A 230 -19.75 -11.74 -7.43
N ARG A 231 -19.50 -10.43 -7.24
CA ARG A 231 -20.28 -9.55 -6.36
C ARG A 231 -20.76 -8.27 -7.05
N LEU A 232 -19.99 -7.76 -8.00
CA LEU A 232 -20.31 -6.58 -8.80
C LEU A 232 -20.20 -6.94 -10.29
N PRO A 233 -21.23 -6.65 -11.11
CA PRO A 233 -21.14 -6.87 -12.54
C PRO A 233 -20.12 -5.92 -13.16
N ALA A 234 -19.42 -6.41 -14.18
CA ALA A 234 -18.64 -5.57 -15.07
C ALA A 234 -19.59 -4.68 -15.89
N VAL A 235 -19.32 -3.38 -15.92
CA VAL A 235 -20.08 -2.42 -16.72
C VAL A 235 -19.60 -2.54 -18.16
N VAL A 236 -20.47 -3.03 -19.04
CA VAL A 236 -20.21 -3.04 -20.47
C VAL A 236 -20.51 -1.64 -21.01
N TYR A 237 -19.46 -0.97 -21.50
CA TYR A 237 -19.62 0.30 -22.20
C TYR A 237 -20.18 0.00 -23.59
N SER A 238 -21.49 0.19 -23.80
CA SER A 238 -22.06 0.19 -25.14
C SER A 238 -21.72 1.51 -25.82
N GLU A 239 -20.77 1.52 -26.75
CA GLU A 239 -20.66 2.66 -27.65
C GLU A 239 -21.91 2.67 -28.56
N PRO A 240 -22.68 3.78 -28.62
CA PRO A 240 -23.92 3.84 -29.41
C PRO A 240 -23.70 3.74 -30.93
N SER A 241 -22.45 3.63 -31.41
CA SER A 241 -22.07 3.61 -32.82
C SER A 241 -21.90 2.20 -33.41
N SER A 242 -21.70 1.15 -32.60
CA SER A 242 -21.39 -0.19 -33.11
C SER A 242 -22.63 -1.08 -33.21
N LYS A 243 -23.17 -1.22 -34.42
CA LYS A 243 -24.21 -2.21 -34.78
C LYS A 243 -23.64 -3.64 -34.92
N SER A 244 -22.74 -4.06 -34.03
CA SER A 244 -22.13 -5.41 -34.09
C SER A 244 -22.28 -6.12 -32.74
N PRO A 245 -22.75 -7.39 -32.72
CA PRO A 245 -22.97 -8.17 -31.50
C PRO A 245 -21.69 -8.81 -30.92
N GLU A 246 -20.50 -8.34 -31.30
CA GLU A 246 -19.24 -8.87 -30.77
C GLU A 246 -18.96 -8.33 -29.36
N PRO A 247 -18.41 -9.16 -28.44
CA PRO A 247 -18.07 -8.74 -27.08
C PRO A 247 -17.03 -7.61 -27.14
N GLN A 248 -17.46 -6.39 -26.85
CA GLN A 248 -16.59 -5.21 -26.90
C GLN A 248 -15.49 -5.32 -25.85
N ALA A 249 -14.25 -5.07 -26.27
CA ALA A 249 -13.11 -4.94 -25.37
C ALA A 249 -13.30 -3.73 -24.43
N ASP A 250 -12.73 -3.81 -23.23
CA ASP A 250 -12.71 -2.68 -22.29
C ASP A 250 -12.18 -1.41 -22.99
N PRO A 251 -12.81 -0.24 -22.77
CA PRO A 251 -12.41 0.98 -23.48
C PRO A 251 -11.02 1.42 -23.05
N THR A 252 -10.26 1.95 -24.01
CA THR A 252 -9.03 2.68 -23.75
C THR A 252 -9.37 4.11 -23.33
N LEU A 253 -8.66 4.63 -22.34
CA LEU A 253 -8.83 6.00 -21.86
C LEU A 253 -7.53 6.74 -22.05
N ASN A 254 -7.66 7.97 -22.53
CA ASN A 254 -6.57 8.92 -22.64
C ASN A 254 -6.84 10.09 -21.69
N SER A 255 -5.88 10.38 -20.82
CA SER A 255 -5.92 11.52 -19.90
C SER A 255 -4.68 12.37 -20.11
N LEU A 256 -4.82 13.45 -20.87
CA LEU A 256 -3.76 14.41 -21.16
C LEU A 256 -3.74 15.50 -20.08
N TYR A 257 -2.74 15.46 -19.21
CA TYR A 257 -2.59 16.41 -18.12
C TYR A 257 -1.88 17.69 -18.58
N LEU A 258 -2.38 18.81 -18.06
CA LEU A 258 -1.79 20.12 -18.27
C LEU A 258 -1.03 20.53 -17.01
N ASP A 259 0.17 21.09 -17.18
CA ASP A 259 0.96 21.72 -16.14
C ASP A 259 1.82 22.86 -16.74
N SER A 260 2.46 23.67 -15.91
CA SER A 260 3.49 24.61 -16.34
C SER A 260 4.81 23.87 -16.63
N PRO A 261 5.75 24.46 -17.40
CA PRO A 261 7.11 23.93 -17.54
C PRO A 261 7.83 23.70 -16.20
N ASP A 262 7.49 24.50 -15.19
CA ASP A 262 8.04 24.44 -13.84
C ASP A 262 7.29 23.47 -12.91
N PHE A 263 6.34 22.67 -13.42
CA PHE A 263 5.61 21.66 -12.63
C PHE A 263 4.82 22.23 -11.43
N THR A 264 4.21 23.40 -11.60
CA THR A 264 3.49 24.12 -10.52
C THR A 264 2.31 23.33 -9.95
N LEU A 265 1.46 22.73 -10.79
CA LEU A 265 0.32 21.93 -10.33
C LEU A 265 0.77 20.60 -9.73
N TYR A 266 1.85 20.03 -10.25
CA TYR A 266 2.50 18.86 -9.66
C TYR A 266 2.95 19.14 -8.22
N ASP A 267 3.67 20.24 -7.98
CA ASP A 267 4.16 20.62 -6.65
C ASP A 267 3.00 20.87 -5.68
N GLN A 268 2.00 21.65 -6.09
CA GLN A 268 0.79 21.90 -5.29
C GLN A 268 0.10 20.60 -4.88
N LYS A 269 0.00 19.65 -5.80
CA LYS A 269 -0.69 18.38 -5.57
C LYS A 269 0.13 17.40 -4.73
N ARG A 270 1.45 17.38 -4.88
CA ARG A 270 2.37 16.58 -4.04
C ARG A 270 2.30 17.06 -2.58
N GLU A 271 2.40 18.37 -2.37
CA GLU A 271 2.42 19.00 -1.05
C GLU A 271 1.07 18.95 -0.34
N LYS A 272 0.00 18.57 -1.05
CA LYS A 272 -1.39 18.60 -0.57
C LYS A 272 -1.77 19.99 -0.06
N LYS A 273 -1.29 21.04 -0.75
CA LYS A 273 -1.68 22.43 -0.49
C LYS A 273 -3.21 22.58 -0.52
N GLU A 274 -3.72 23.57 0.19
CA GLU A 274 -5.14 23.89 0.18
C GLU A 274 -5.62 24.11 -1.28
N ASN A 275 -6.66 23.38 -1.69
CA ASN A 275 -7.18 23.35 -3.07
C ASN A 275 -6.21 22.79 -4.13
N ALA A 276 -5.33 21.87 -3.75
CA ALA A 276 -4.50 21.09 -4.66
C ALA A 276 -5.33 20.55 -5.85
N MET A 277 -4.95 20.95 -7.05
CA MET A 277 -5.73 20.68 -8.26
C MET A 277 -4.94 19.94 -9.33
N SER A 278 -5.67 19.36 -10.28
CA SER A 278 -5.11 18.87 -11.53
C SER A 278 -6.10 19.09 -12.65
N LEU A 279 -5.59 19.53 -13.80
CA LEU A 279 -6.37 19.76 -15.00
C LEU A 279 -5.96 18.74 -16.07
N ARG A 280 -6.94 18.17 -16.76
CA ARG A 280 -6.69 17.26 -17.88
C ARG A 280 -7.76 17.34 -18.96
N ILE A 281 -7.38 16.96 -20.17
CA ILE A 281 -8.29 16.65 -21.27
C ILE A 281 -8.44 15.13 -21.32
N ARG A 282 -9.68 14.65 -21.34
CA ARG A 282 -9.99 13.21 -21.37
C ARG A 282 -10.89 12.85 -22.53
N TRP A 283 -10.58 11.72 -23.17
CA TRP A 283 -11.45 11.04 -24.12
C TRP A 283 -11.34 9.52 -23.99
N TYR A 284 -12.31 8.83 -24.57
CA TYR A 284 -12.40 7.37 -24.63
C TYR A 284 -12.09 6.92 -26.06
N GLY A 285 -11.46 5.75 -26.20
CA GLY A 285 -11.11 5.19 -27.49
C GLY A 285 -10.01 5.97 -28.23
N GLN A 286 -10.01 5.85 -29.56
CA GLN A 286 -9.06 6.53 -30.43
C GLN A 286 -9.57 7.91 -30.84
N LEU A 287 -8.68 8.89 -30.95
CA LEU A 287 -9.07 10.26 -31.34
C LEU A 287 -9.65 10.30 -32.78
N LYS A 288 -9.20 9.40 -33.66
CA LYS A 288 -9.67 9.26 -35.05
C LYS A 288 -11.18 9.01 -35.16
N ASP A 289 -11.77 8.38 -34.14
CA ASP A 289 -13.20 8.06 -34.09
C ASP A 289 -14.07 9.27 -33.67
N ASN A 290 -13.45 10.44 -33.50
CA ASN A 290 -14.07 11.69 -33.05
C ASN A 290 -14.82 11.56 -31.71
N PRO A 291 -14.16 11.05 -30.64
CA PRO A 291 -14.79 10.85 -29.35
C PRO A 291 -15.14 12.18 -28.66
N GLU A 292 -16.00 12.11 -27.66
CA GLU A 292 -16.26 13.25 -26.79
C GLU A 292 -15.03 13.60 -25.93
N LEU A 293 -14.67 14.90 -25.93
CA LEU A 293 -13.52 15.44 -25.21
C LEU A 293 -13.98 16.26 -24.02
N HIS A 294 -13.45 15.95 -22.84
CA HIS A 294 -13.79 16.63 -21.60
C HIS A 294 -12.56 17.28 -20.97
N PHE A 295 -12.62 18.59 -20.71
CA PHE A 295 -11.77 19.21 -19.71
C PHE A 295 -12.27 18.82 -18.33
N GLU A 296 -11.44 18.14 -17.55
CA GLU A 296 -11.74 17.75 -16.18
C GLU A 296 -10.76 18.43 -15.22
N GLN A 297 -11.28 19.29 -14.36
CA GLN A 297 -10.55 19.87 -13.24
C GLN A 297 -10.92 19.08 -11.98
N LYS A 298 -9.93 18.46 -11.35
CA LYS A 298 -10.10 17.76 -10.08
C LYS A 298 -9.43 18.55 -8.96
N ILE A 299 -10.18 18.90 -7.93
CA ILE A 299 -9.73 19.63 -6.73
C ILE A 299 -9.80 18.64 -5.55
N VAL A 300 -8.76 18.60 -4.74
CA VAL A 300 -8.70 17.78 -3.52
C VAL A 300 -8.63 18.70 -2.31
N HIS A 301 -9.56 18.55 -1.37
CA HIS A 301 -9.61 19.34 -0.14
C HIS A 301 -8.87 18.63 1.01
N GLU A 302 -8.51 19.37 2.06
CA GLU A 302 -7.75 18.84 3.21
C GLU A 302 -8.46 17.70 3.94
N ASN A 303 -9.79 17.71 3.96
CA ASN A 303 -10.62 16.66 4.54
C ASN A 303 -10.60 15.34 3.73
N GLY A 304 -9.83 15.27 2.64
CA GLY A 304 -9.70 14.10 1.77
C GLY A 304 -10.82 13.97 0.72
N THR A 305 -11.83 14.84 0.74
CA THR A 305 -12.87 14.87 -0.29
C THR A 305 -12.33 15.47 -1.58
N SER A 306 -12.93 15.10 -2.72
CA SER A 306 -12.54 15.65 -4.01
C SER A 306 -13.73 16.11 -4.83
N GLU A 307 -13.62 17.30 -5.41
CA GLU A 307 -14.57 17.88 -6.36
C GLU A 307 -14.04 17.71 -7.79
N GLU A 308 -14.94 17.45 -8.75
CA GLU A 308 -14.59 17.33 -10.17
C GLU A 308 -15.52 18.22 -11.02
N LYS A 309 -14.95 19.24 -11.68
CA LYS A 309 -15.64 20.09 -12.66
C LYS A 309 -15.34 19.59 -14.07
N LYS A 310 -16.37 19.47 -14.92
CA LYS A 310 -16.26 18.92 -16.29
C LYS A 310 -16.82 19.87 -17.33
N LEU A 311 -16.08 20.07 -18.43
CA LEU A 311 -16.51 20.83 -19.60
C LEU A 311 -16.36 19.98 -20.86
N LEU A 312 -17.47 19.74 -21.57
CA LEU A 312 -17.47 19.10 -22.89
C LEU A 312 -17.04 20.13 -23.96
N ILE A 313 -16.03 19.79 -24.76
CA ILE A 313 -15.50 20.64 -25.83
C ILE A 313 -15.31 19.82 -27.11
N LYS A 314 -15.41 20.47 -28.28
CA LYS A 314 -15.07 19.83 -29.56
C LYS A 314 -13.59 20.01 -29.84
N GLU A 315 -12.96 19.00 -30.42
CA GLU A 315 -11.53 18.96 -30.76
C GLU A 315 -11.00 20.25 -31.38
N LYS A 316 -11.66 20.75 -32.43
CA LYS A 316 -11.27 21.97 -33.17
C LYS A 316 -11.22 23.26 -32.35
N TYR A 317 -11.78 23.27 -31.14
CA TYR A 317 -11.81 24.43 -30.26
C TYR A 317 -10.81 24.34 -29.09
N ILE A 318 -10.10 23.22 -28.94
CA ILE A 318 -9.21 23.01 -27.80
C ILE A 318 -8.04 23.99 -27.81
N ASP A 319 -7.33 24.13 -28.93
CA ASP A 319 -6.18 25.04 -29.03
C ASP A 319 -6.58 26.50 -28.74
N SER A 320 -7.67 26.97 -29.36
CA SER A 320 -8.19 28.33 -29.12
C SER A 320 -8.72 28.51 -27.69
N PHE A 321 -9.22 27.46 -27.05
CA PHE A 321 -9.65 27.51 -25.66
C PHE A 321 -8.46 27.65 -24.69
N ILE A 322 -7.39 26.88 -24.90
CA ILE A 322 -6.14 26.95 -24.11
C ILE A 322 -5.48 28.33 -24.26
N LYS A 323 -5.44 28.89 -25.48
CA LYS A 323 -4.96 30.26 -25.74
C LYS A 323 -5.88 31.34 -25.17
N GLY A 324 -7.13 30.99 -24.88
CA GLY A 324 -8.17 31.86 -24.38
C GLY A 324 -8.79 32.80 -25.40
N GLU A 325 -8.76 32.40 -26.67
CA GLU A 325 -9.44 33.05 -27.79
C GLU A 325 -10.91 32.62 -27.88
N TYR A 326 -11.25 31.43 -27.37
CA TYR A 326 -12.60 30.86 -27.39
C TYR A 326 -13.17 30.73 -25.97
N LYS A 327 -14.40 31.21 -25.73
CA LYS A 327 -15.07 31.18 -24.41
C LYS A 327 -16.36 30.36 -24.39
N MET A 328 -16.46 29.34 -25.25
CA MET A 328 -17.60 28.43 -25.30
C MET A 328 -18.94 29.11 -25.68
N GLU A 329 -18.90 30.22 -26.43
CA GLU A 329 -20.05 31.05 -26.78
C GLU A 329 -21.15 30.25 -27.49
N LYS A 330 -20.76 29.32 -28.36
CA LYS A 330 -21.70 28.44 -29.08
C LYS A 330 -22.43 27.46 -28.15
N SER A 331 -21.73 26.94 -27.14
CA SER A 331 -22.33 26.05 -26.15
C SER A 331 -23.27 26.81 -25.22
N ILE A 332 -22.90 28.04 -24.84
CA ILE A 332 -23.74 28.97 -24.07
C ILE A 332 -25.02 29.29 -24.85
N GLN A 333 -24.91 29.71 -26.11
CA GLN A 333 -26.06 29.98 -26.97
C GLN A 333 -26.95 28.75 -27.17
N LYS A 334 -26.36 27.54 -27.24
CA LYS A 334 -27.13 26.29 -27.31
C LYS A 334 -27.93 26.06 -26.03
N MET A 335 -27.35 26.30 -24.86
CA MET A 335 -28.05 26.17 -23.58
C MET A 335 -29.17 27.20 -23.41
N GLU A 336 -28.94 28.45 -23.82
CA GLU A 336 -29.93 29.53 -23.83
C GLU A 336 -31.11 29.18 -24.76
N ARG A 337 -30.84 28.68 -25.98
CA ARG A 337 -31.88 28.23 -26.92
C ARG A 337 -32.67 27.02 -26.43
N GLN A 338 -32.07 26.17 -25.59
CA GLN A 338 -32.74 25.03 -24.97
C GLN A 338 -33.61 25.42 -23.77
N GLY A 339 -33.62 26.70 -23.37
CA GLY A 339 -34.42 27.18 -22.25
C GLY A 339 -33.97 26.63 -20.90
N LEU A 340 -32.69 26.28 -20.75
CA LEU A 340 -32.15 25.83 -19.46
C LEU A 340 -32.18 26.97 -18.42
N PRO A 341 -32.32 26.67 -17.11
CA PRO A 341 -32.36 27.69 -16.07
C PRO A 341 -31.14 28.62 -16.08
N GLU A 342 -31.36 29.93 -15.91
CA GLU A 342 -30.28 30.95 -15.94
C GLU A 342 -29.15 30.63 -14.95
N ALA A 343 -29.49 30.14 -13.75
CA ALA A 343 -28.50 29.73 -12.74
C ALA A 343 -27.54 28.63 -13.24
N ARG A 344 -28.01 27.70 -14.08
CA ARG A 344 -27.18 26.64 -14.68
C ARG A 344 -26.25 27.20 -15.76
N ILE A 345 -26.75 28.15 -16.55
CA ILE A 345 -25.97 28.83 -17.59
C ILE A 345 -24.85 29.66 -16.95
N GLU A 346 -25.16 30.38 -15.86
CA GLU A 346 -24.19 31.16 -15.11
C GLU A 346 -23.14 30.29 -14.40
N ALA A 347 -23.55 29.17 -13.78
CA ALA A 347 -22.62 28.19 -13.23
C ALA A 347 -21.69 27.60 -14.30
N PHE A 348 -22.19 27.36 -15.51
CA PHE A 348 -21.38 26.93 -16.65
C PHE A 348 -20.39 28.02 -17.08
N LYS A 349 -20.86 29.27 -17.26
CA LYS A 349 -20.00 30.43 -17.58
C LYS A 349 -18.88 30.61 -16.54
N LYS A 350 -19.21 30.47 -15.26
CA LYS A 350 -18.23 30.50 -14.17
C LYS A 350 -17.21 29.38 -14.31
N THR A 351 -17.63 28.13 -14.54
CA THR A 351 -16.72 26.99 -14.72
C THR A 351 -15.78 27.18 -15.92
N VAL A 352 -16.30 27.72 -17.03
CA VAL A 352 -15.50 28.07 -18.22
C VAL A 352 -14.43 29.09 -17.88
N ASN A 353 -14.80 30.16 -17.17
CA ASN A 353 -13.86 31.19 -16.74
C ASN A 353 -12.83 30.65 -15.74
N ASP A 354 -13.25 29.89 -14.73
CA ASP A 354 -12.37 29.29 -13.71
C ASP A 354 -11.26 28.45 -14.37
N ILE A 355 -11.62 27.56 -15.32
CA ILE A 355 -10.64 26.70 -16.00
C ILE A 355 -9.73 27.51 -16.92
N GLN A 356 -10.27 28.49 -17.66
CA GLN A 356 -9.47 29.30 -18.57
C GLN A 356 -8.52 30.25 -17.83
N SER A 357 -8.95 30.87 -16.74
CA SER A 357 -8.10 31.67 -15.86
C SER A 357 -6.99 30.81 -15.26
N LEU A 358 -7.30 29.60 -14.79
CA LEU A 358 -6.31 28.67 -14.27
C LEU A 358 -5.20 28.36 -15.28
N ILE A 359 -5.57 28.12 -16.55
CA ILE A 359 -4.62 27.88 -17.64
C ILE A 359 -3.71 29.09 -17.85
N LYS A 360 -4.28 30.30 -17.91
CA LYS A 360 -3.51 31.53 -18.18
C LYS A 360 -2.61 31.94 -17.02
N GLU A 361 -3.13 31.92 -15.80
CA GLU A 361 -2.42 32.37 -14.60
C GLU A 361 -1.20 31.50 -14.30
N ASN A 362 -1.27 30.19 -14.56
CA ASN A 362 -0.18 29.26 -14.31
C ASN A 362 0.60 28.88 -15.59
N GLY A 363 0.28 29.47 -16.75
CA GLY A 363 0.94 29.15 -18.02
C GLY A 363 0.85 27.66 -18.39
N LEU A 364 -0.31 27.05 -18.17
CA LEU A 364 -0.49 25.60 -18.34
C LEU A 364 -0.48 25.20 -19.81
N GLN A 365 0.26 24.14 -20.12
CA GLN A 365 0.28 23.48 -21.42
C GLN A 365 0.18 21.97 -21.24
N PRO A 366 -0.18 21.20 -22.29
CA PRO A 366 -0.07 19.75 -22.24
C PRO A 366 1.37 19.32 -21.90
N ILE A 367 1.52 18.47 -20.88
CA ILE A 367 2.83 18.00 -20.40
C ILE A 367 2.96 16.48 -20.48
N LEU A 368 1.93 15.73 -20.07
CA LEU A 368 1.97 14.28 -20.10
C LEU A 368 0.62 13.64 -20.37
N ARG A 369 0.61 12.54 -21.11
CA ARG A 369 -0.56 11.68 -21.36
C ARG A 369 -0.46 10.42 -20.52
N ALA A 370 -1.52 10.11 -19.78
CA ALA A 370 -1.73 8.79 -19.19
C ALA A 370 -2.74 8.00 -20.04
N ASN A 371 -2.29 6.94 -20.68
CA ASN A 371 -3.11 6.00 -21.45
C ASN A 371 -3.28 4.69 -20.68
N TYR A 372 -4.50 4.15 -20.59
CA TYR A 372 -4.79 2.90 -19.89
C TYR A 372 -6.12 2.30 -20.35
N THR A 373 -6.32 1.01 -20.10
CA THR A 373 -7.58 0.30 -20.36
C THR A 373 -8.33 0.09 -19.04
N ARG A 374 -9.60 0.48 -18.96
CA ARG A 374 -10.39 0.42 -17.71
C ARG A 374 -11.48 -0.63 -17.76
N THR A 375 -11.45 -1.54 -16.79
CA THR A 375 -12.61 -2.37 -16.44
C THR A 375 -13.34 -1.71 -15.27
N ALA A 376 -14.63 -1.39 -15.41
CA ALA A 376 -15.44 -0.82 -14.34
C ALA A 376 -16.43 -1.87 -13.80
N PHE A 377 -16.69 -1.84 -12.50
CA PHE A 377 -17.62 -2.73 -11.80
C PHE A 377 -18.55 -1.89 -10.93
N GLN A 378 -19.85 -1.97 -11.22
CA GLN A 378 -20.88 -1.21 -10.52
C GLN A 378 -22.23 -1.90 -10.70
N LYS A 379 -23.04 -1.93 -9.65
CA LYS A 379 -24.45 -2.34 -9.77
C LYS A 379 -25.26 -1.19 -10.37
N PRO A 380 -26.16 -1.43 -11.36
CA PRO A 380 -26.93 -0.36 -12.00
C PRO A 380 -27.73 0.53 -11.04
N VAL A 381 -28.31 -0.06 -9.98
CA VAL A 381 -29.18 0.64 -9.02
C VAL A 381 -28.48 0.97 -7.70
N ASP A 382 -27.41 0.25 -7.35
CA ASP A 382 -26.70 0.39 -6.08
C ASP A 382 -25.35 1.07 -6.28
N ASP A 383 -25.25 2.30 -5.78
CA ASP A 383 -24.07 3.16 -5.91
C ASP A 383 -23.13 3.13 -4.71
N ARG A 384 -23.41 2.29 -3.69
CA ARG A 384 -22.61 2.22 -2.45
C ARG A 384 -21.14 1.92 -2.70
N VAL A 385 -20.85 1.07 -3.68
CA VAL A 385 -19.50 0.64 -4.04
C VAL A 385 -19.33 0.69 -5.55
N ARG A 386 -18.32 1.44 -6.01
CA ARG A 386 -17.90 1.47 -7.41
C ARG A 386 -16.43 1.10 -7.49
N ILE A 387 -16.09 0.11 -8.30
CA ILE A 387 -14.72 -0.36 -8.46
C ILE A 387 -14.26 -0.16 -9.90
N SER A 388 -13.04 0.30 -10.10
CA SER A 388 -12.40 0.33 -11.42
C SER A 388 -10.99 -0.22 -11.37
N ILE A 389 -10.61 -0.99 -12.38
CA ILE A 389 -9.26 -1.53 -12.56
C ILE A 389 -8.68 -0.95 -13.85
N ASP A 390 -7.58 -0.22 -13.72
CA ASP A 390 -6.83 0.33 -14.84
C ASP A 390 -5.62 -0.57 -15.13
N THR A 391 -5.60 -1.12 -16.34
CA THR A 391 -4.55 -2.01 -16.85
C THR A 391 -3.82 -1.35 -18.02
N GLN A 392 -2.66 -1.89 -18.41
CA GLN A 392 -1.87 -1.39 -19.54
C GLN A 392 -1.55 0.11 -19.44
N LEU A 393 -1.22 0.57 -18.22
CA LEU A 393 -0.98 1.98 -17.95
C LEU A 393 0.38 2.43 -18.52
N ALA A 394 0.34 3.37 -19.44
CA ALA A 394 1.52 4.03 -20.01
C ALA A 394 1.43 5.55 -19.80
N PHE A 395 2.56 6.14 -19.43
CA PHE A 395 2.78 7.57 -19.38
C PHE A 395 3.62 7.99 -20.60
N ILE A 396 3.19 9.01 -21.32
CA ILE A 396 3.84 9.49 -22.54
C ILE A 396 4.06 11.00 -22.42
N ARG A 397 5.24 11.48 -22.82
CA ARG A 397 5.57 12.91 -22.88
C ARG A 397 4.74 13.62 -23.96
N GLU A 398 4.20 14.76 -23.59
CA GLU A 398 3.39 15.66 -24.43
C GLU A 398 3.84 17.12 -24.30
N ASP A 399 4.98 17.36 -23.67
CA ASP A 399 5.50 18.68 -23.41
C ASP A 399 6.21 19.30 -24.63
N CYS A 400 6.44 20.61 -24.55
CA CYS A 400 7.32 21.35 -25.45
C CYS A 400 8.43 22.05 -24.65
N ILE A 401 8.95 21.40 -23.59
CA ILE A 401 9.98 21.99 -22.72
C ILE A 401 11.34 22.04 -23.43
N ASP A 402 11.67 21.00 -24.19
CA ASP A 402 12.84 20.98 -25.06
C ASP A 402 12.57 21.81 -26.32
N GLU A 403 13.12 23.02 -26.39
CA GLU A 403 12.93 23.95 -27.52
C GLU A 403 13.61 23.46 -28.80
N ASP A 404 14.73 22.75 -28.68
CA ASP A 404 15.50 22.23 -29.82
C ASP A 404 14.83 20.99 -30.43
N ARG A 405 14.22 20.16 -29.58
CA ARG A 405 13.54 18.93 -30.00
C ARG A 405 12.22 18.72 -29.23
N PRO A 406 11.18 19.51 -29.52
CA PRO A 406 9.90 19.37 -28.84
C PRO A 406 9.22 18.05 -29.23
N CYS A 407 8.71 17.30 -28.25
CA CYS A 407 8.05 16.02 -28.51
C CYS A 407 6.63 16.19 -29.10
N ARG A 408 6.04 17.39 -28.96
CA ARG A 408 4.77 17.82 -29.54
C ARG A 408 4.97 19.11 -30.34
N ASP A 409 4.19 19.31 -31.41
CA ASP A 409 4.10 20.63 -32.07
C ASP A 409 3.55 21.68 -31.08
N PRO A 410 4.29 22.76 -30.77
CA PRO A 410 3.85 23.79 -29.82
C PRO A 410 2.50 24.43 -30.16
N LYS A 411 2.08 24.39 -31.43
CA LYS A 411 0.80 24.95 -31.88
C LYS A 411 -0.38 23.99 -31.72
N SER A 412 -0.12 22.72 -31.43
CA SER A 412 -1.11 21.64 -31.31
C SER A 412 -1.24 21.22 -29.86
N TRP A 413 -2.46 21.04 -29.37
CA TRP A 413 -2.72 20.57 -28.00
C TRP A 413 -2.34 19.10 -27.75
N HIS A 414 -2.07 18.33 -28.81
CA HIS A 414 -1.72 16.90 -28.70
C HIS A 414 -0.66 16.48 -29.71
N ARG A 415 0.01 15.36 -29.42
CA ARG A 415 0.90 14.63 -30.33
C ARG A 415 0.17 13.93 -31.47
N ARG A 416 0.44 14.37 -32.69
CA ARG A 416 -0.17 13.84 -33.92
C ARG A 416 0.37 12.48 -34.35
N ASP A 417 1.62 12.17 -34.03
CA ASP A 417 2.25 10.89 -34.37
C ASP A 417 1.54 9.71 -33.69
N ILE A 418 1.10 9.88 -32.45
CA ILE A 418 0.34 8.87 -31.69
C ILE A 418 -1.09 8.75 -32.23
N ASP A 419 -1.80 9.87 -32.34
CA ASP A 419 -3.23 9.86 -32.62
C ASP A 419 -3.55 9.60 -34.10
N SER A 420 -2.73 10.11 -35.04
CA SER A 420 -2.95 9.89 -36.48
C SER A 420 -2.64 8.45 -36.91
N SER A 421 -1.68 7.81 -36.24
CA SER A 421 -1.33 6.41 -36.50
C SER A 421 -2.19 5.40 -35.73
N ALA A 422 -3.16 5.89 -34.93
CA ALA A 422 -3.98 5.05 -34.06
C ALA A 422 -3.14 4.12 -33.16
N MET A 423 -2.00 4.63 -32.66
CA MET A 423 -1.08 3.82 -31.88
C MET A 423 -1.74 3.35 -30.59
N SER A 424 -1.59 2.06 -30.29
CA SER A 424 -2.09 1.44 -29.06
C SER A 424 -0.95 1.02 -28.15
N TYR A 425 -1.29 0.71 -26.90
CA TYR A 425 -0.37 0.02 -25.99
C TYR A 425 0.22 -1.23 -26.68
N PRO A 426 1.54 -1.48 -26.59
CA PRO A 426 2.52 -0.86 -25.70
C PRO A 426 3.28 0.34 -26.30
N PHE A 427 2.82 0.94 -27.40
CA PHE A 427 3.46 2.08 -28.07
C PHE A 427 4.93 1.83 -28.43
N SER A 428 5.19 0.76 -29.19
CA SER A 428 6.55 0.31 -29.51
C SER A 428 7.37 1.30 -30.35
N ASN A 429 6.70 2.23 -31.04
CA ASN A 429 7.33 3.17 -31.97
C ASN A 429 7.63 4.54 -31.33
N ILE A 430 7.41 4.70 -30.02
CA ILE A 430 7.77 5.91 -29.27
C ILE A 430 9.19 5.76 -28.71
N ASN A 431 9.95 6.86 -28.70
CA ASN A 431 11.30 6.89 -28.16
C ASN A 431 11.30 6.44 -26.67
N PRO A 432 12.24 5.59 -26.23
CA PRO A 432 12.27 5.10 -24.85
C PRO A 432 12.32 6.19 -23.77
N GLY A 433 12.90 7.35 -24.05
CA GLY A 433 12.93 8.50 -23.12
C GLY A 433 11.63 9.33 -23.07
N GLU A 434 10.66 9.04 -23.94
CA GLU A 434 9.37 9.75 -24.01
C GLU A 434 8.21 8.90 -23.46
N ILE A 435 8.47 7.66 -23.02
CA ILE A 435 7.44 6.74 -22.54
C ILE A 435 7.90 5.95 -21.32
N SER A 436 7.03 5.90 -20.31
CA SER A 436 7.19 5.05 -19.14
C SER A 436 5.99 4.13 -18.99
N ARG A 437 6.24 2.81 -18.92
CA ARG A 437 5.19 1.79 -18.80
C ARG A 437 5.10 1.37 -17.35
N PHE A 438 3.95 1.61 -16.74
CA PHE A 438 3.75 1.32 -15.33
C PHE A 438 3.64 -0.20 -15.11
N PRO A 439 4.39 -0.80 -14.17
CA PRO A 439 4.49 -2.25 -14.04
C PRO A 439 3.25 -2.91 -13.42
N TYR A 440 2.40 -2.14 -12.74
CA TYR A 440 1.24 -2.65 -12.00
C TYR A 440 -0.07 -2.19 -12.63
N SER A 441 -1.17 -2.86 -12.29
CA SER A 441 -2.51 -2.34 -12.54
C SER A 441 -2.96 -1.47 -11.36
N VAL A 442 -3.82 -0.48 -11.60
CA VAL A 442 -4.31 0.42 -10.57
C VAL A 442 -5.77 0.10 -10.27
N LEU A 443 -6.04 -0.39 -9.07
CA LEU A 443 -7.38 -0.64 -8.55
C LEU A 443 -7.84 0.58 -7.76
N GLU A 444 -8.99 1.14 -8.11
CA GLU A 444 -9.66 2.22 -7.38
C GLU A 444 -11.01 1.71 -6.87
N ILE A 445 -11.23 1.77 -5.56
CA ILE A 445 -12.47 1.42 -4.87
C ILE A 445 -13.06 2.69 -4.30
N LYS A 446 -14.24 3.09 -4.80
CA LYS A 446 -15.01 4.23 -4.28
C LYS A 446 -16.15 3.72 -3.43
N VAL A 447 -16.19 4.14 -2.18
CA VAL A 447 -17.25 3.82 -1.24
C VAL A 447 -18.01 5.10 -0.92
N LYS A 448 -19.34 5.07 -0.99
CA LYS A 448 -20.20 6.21 -0.65
C LYS A 448 -20.14 6.44 0.86
N ASP A 449 -19.89 7.69 1.28
CA ASP A 449 -19.84 8.06 2.69
C ASP A 449 -21.27 8.11 3.26
N ASP A 450 -21.76 6.99 3.78
CA ASP A 450 -23.05 6.91 4.47
C ASP A 450 -22.81 6.73 5.98
N ALA A 451 -23.12 7.76 6.77
CA ALA A 451 -22.88 7.80 8.21
C ALA A 451 -23.58 6.65 8.99
N THR A 452 -24.55 5.99 8.37
CA THR A 452 -25.37 4.94 9.01
C THR A 452 -24.95 3.51 8.66
N LYS A 453 -24.20 3.28 7.57
CA LYS A 453 -23.90 1.93 7.06
C LYS A 453 -22.40 1.69 6.95
N LYS A 454 -21.89 0.72 7.72
CA LYS A 454 -20.51 0.24 7.57
C LYS A 454 -20.28 -0.33 6.17
N GLN A 455 -19.10 -0.06 5.62
CA GLN A 455 -18.64 -0.59 4.32
C GLN A 455 -18.76 -2.13 4.25
N PRO A 456 -19.11 -2.73 3.09
CA PRO A 456 -19.31 -4.18 2.98
C PRO A 456 -18.06 -4.98 3.35
N GLN A 457 -18.23 -6.07 4.11
CA GLN A 457 -17.12 -6.86 4.64
C GLN A 457 -16.17 -7.37 3.55
N TRP A 458 -16.71 -7.84 2.42
CA TRP A 458 -15.90 -8.34 1.31
C TRP A 458 -14.98 -7.28 0.69
N VAL A 459 -15.36 -6.00 0.75
CA VAL A 459 -14.50 -4.89 0.31
C VAL A 459 -13.34 -4.72 1.27
N GLN A 460 -13.61 -4.79 2.58
CA GLN A 460 -12.57 -4.73 3.61
C GLN A 460 -11.58 -5.90 3.47
N ASP A 461 -12.10 -7.10 3.21
CA ASP A 461 -11.29 -8.30 3.04
C ASP A 461 -10.43 -8.21 1.77
N LEU A 462 -10.95 -7.65 0.67
CA LEU A 462 -10.14 -7.37 -0.52
C LEU A 462 -9.04 -6.37 -0.23
N MET A 463 -9.36 -5.26 0.44
CA MET A 463 -8.41 -4.19 0.79
C MET A 463 -7.28 -4.67 1.71
N GLY A 464 -7.55 -5.66 2.57
CA GLY A 464 -6.58 -6.28 3.48
C GLY A 464 -5.88 -7.53 2.91
N SER A 465 -6.25 -7.98 1.71
CA SER A 465 -5.73 -9.22 1.14
C SER A 465 -4.30 -9.09 0.58
N HIS A 466 -3.66 -10.24 0.32
CA HIS A 466 -2.38 -10.32 -0.39
C HIS A 466 -2.45 -9.90 -1.87
N LEU A 467 -3.66 -9.72 -2.42
CA LEU A 467 -3.87 -9.46 -3.84
C LEU A 467 -3.56 -8.01 -4.23
N VAL A 468 -3.65 -7.09 -3.26
CA VAL A 468 -3.57 -5.65 -3.47
C VAL A 468 -2.50 -5.02 -2.58
N TYR A 469 -1.86 -3.99 -3.09
CA TYR A 469 -0.90 -3.18 -2.34
C TYR A 469 -1.46 -1.77 -2.16
N ALA A 470 -1.64 -1.34 -0.91
CA ALA A 470 -2.21 -0.03 -0.61
C ALA A 470 -1.30 1.10 -1.09
N ALA A 471 -1.83 1.97 -1.94
CA ALA A 471 -1.12 3.13 -2.49
C ALA A 471 -1.90 4.41 -2.17
N PRO A 472 -1.95 4.82 -0.87
CA PRO A 472 -2.74 5.97 -0.44
C PRO A 472 -2.26 7.25 -1.12
N GLY A 473 -3.20 8.02 -1.67
CA GLY A 473 -2.89 9.26 -2.40
C GLY A 473 -2.34 9.06 -3.82
N PHE A 474 -2.19 7.82 -4.31
CA PHE A 474 -1.64 7.54 -5.63
C PHE A 474 -2.30 8.38 -6.75
N SER A 475 -1.50 8.98 -7.61
CA SER A 475 -1.97 9.83 -8.70
C SER A 475 -1.22 9.49 -9.97
N LYS A 476 -1.95 9.15 -11.04
CA LYS A 476 -1.39 8.92 -12.38
C LYS A 476 -0.61 10.14 -12.88
N PHE A 477 -1.07 11.34 -12.56
CA PHE A 477 -0.39 12.58 -12.88
C PHE A 477 0.97 12.69 -12.18
N LEU A 478 1.00 12.52 -10.86
CA LEU A 478 2.25 12.62 -10.09
C LEU A 478 3.23 11.52 -10.49
N GLN A 479 2.73 10.29 -10.65
CA GLN A 479 3.56 9.16 -11.09
C GLN A 479 4.12 9.38 -12.50
N GLY A 480 3.29 9.85 -13.44
CA GLY A 480 3.71 10.13 -14.80
C GLY A 480 4.75 11.24 -14.88
N ALA A 481 4.58 12.32 -14.11
CA ALA A 481 5.53 13.42 -14.05
C ALA A 481 6.91 12.93 -13.56
N VAL A 482 6.91 12.24 -12.42
CA VAL A 482 8.11 11.64 -11.84
C VAL A 482 8.81 10.64 -12.78
N SER A 483 8.05 9.81 -13.49
CA SER A 483 8.65 8.75 -14.31
C SER A 483 9.19 9.22 -15.67
N LEU A 484 8.87 10.46 -16.08
CA LEU A 484 9.22 11.01 -17.39
C LEU A 484 10.10 12.26 -17.29
N PHE A 485 10.06 12.96 -16.16
CA PHE A 485 10.70 14.25 -15.94
C PHE A 485 11.52 14.26 -14.64
N GLU A 486 12.30 13.19 -14.42
CA GLU A 486 13.18 13.02 -13.25
C GLU A 486 14.12 14.23 -13.07
N ASP A 487 14.58 14.84 -14.17
CA ASP A 487 15.48 16.00 -14.16
C ASP A 487 14.78 17.33 -13.84
N ASN A 488 13.46 17.43 -14.05
CA ASN A 488 12.69 18.67 -13.81
C ASN A 488 12.01 18.66 -12.44
N VAL A 489 11.73 17.48 -11.90
CA VAL A 489 10.97 17.30 -10.66
C VAL A 489 11.92 17.07 -9.48
N ASN A 490 11.94 18.01 -8.53
CA ASN A 490 12.87 17.96 -7.40
C ASN A 490 12.46 16.98 -6.28
N ASP A 491 11.15 16.82 -6.04
CA ASP A 491 10.63 16.02 -4.93
C ASP A 491 9.64 14.95 -5.41
N TYR A 492 9.74 13.78 -4.78
CA TYR A 492 9.01 12.58 -5.16
C TYR A 492 7.84 12.25 -4.21
N PRO A 493 6.74 11.65 -4.70
CA PRO A 493 5.66 11.15 -3.86
C PRO A 493 6.12 10.00 -2.95
N SER A 494 5.51 9.88 -1.78
CA SER A 494 5.86 8.87 -0.75
C SER A 494 5.93 7.41 -1.25
N TRP A 495 5.09 7.03 -2.22
CA TRP A 495 5.06 5.65 -2.76
C TRP A 495 6.16 5.37 -3.79
N HIS A 496 6.90 6.39 -4.25
CA HIS A 496 7.87 6.22 -5.34
C HIS A 496 8.99 5.23 -4.97
N GLY A 497 9.48 5.26 -3.73
CA GLY A 497 10.50 4.33 -3.25
C GLY A 497 10.08 2.86 -3.29
N ASN A 498 8.78 2.56 -3.26
CA ASN A 498 8.24 1.20 -3.25
C ASN A 498 7.98 0.62 -4.64
N LEU A 499 8.26 1.36 -5.72
CA LEU A 499 8.04 0.86 -7.08
C LEU A 499 8.95 -0.32 -7.44
N THR A 500 10.14 -0.38 -6.82
CA THR A 500 11.14 -1.44 -7.01
C THR A 500 10.90 -2.65 -6.12
N ASP A 501 10.06 -2.53 -5.10
CA ASP A 501 9.70 -3.63 -4.20
C ASP A 501 8.76 -4.61 -4.89
N ASP A 502 8.90 -5.90 -4.59
CA ASP A 502 7.91 -6.90 -4.99
C ASP A 502 6.67 -6.74 -4.11
N ILE A 503 5.59 -6.23 -4.70
CA ILE A 503 4.33 -5.98 -3.98
C ILE A 503 3.55 -7.26 -3.65
N ARG A 504 3.97 -8.43 -4.16
CA ARG A 504 3.29 -9.70 -3.89
C ARG A 504 3.58 -10.16 -2.47
N LYS A 505 2.53 -10.56 -1.76
CA LYS A 505 2.61 -11.09 -0.40
C LYS A 505 2.26 -12.58 -0.40
N ASP A 506 2.81 -13.31 0.57
CA ASP A 506 2.38 -14.68 0.81
C ASP A 506 0.92 -14.69 1.33
N PRO A 507 0.02 -15.50 0.75
CA PRO A 507 -1.40 -15.47 1.12
C PRO A 507 -1.66 -15.74 2.62
N GLN A 508 -0.89 -16.65 3.22
CA GLN A 508 -1.08 -17.04 4.62
C GLN A 508 -0.54 -15.96 5.55
N ALA A 509 0.68 -15.48 5.29
CA ALA A 509 1.27 -14.39 6.08
C ALA A 509 0.41 -13.11 6.03
N ALA A 510 -0.11 -12.74 4.86
CA ALA A 510 -0.98 -11.56 4.72
C ALA A 510 -2.30 -11.72 5.47
N TRP A 511 -2.88 -12.93 5.48
CA TRP A 511 -4.10 -13.19 6.24
C TRP A 511 -3.86 -13.07 7.75
N GLU A 512 -2.77 -13.66 8.26
CA GLU A 512 -2.39 -13.54 9.68
C GLU A 512 -2.13 -12.07 10.08
N GLU A 513 -1.47 -11.30 9.23
CA GLU A 513 -1.25 -9.87 9.43
C GLU A 513 -2.58 -9.08 9.45
N ASP A 514 -3.51 -9.35 8.54
CA ASP A 514 -4.82 -8.69 8.53
C ASP A 514 -5.67 -9.05 9.77
N GLN A 515 -5.66 -10.32 10.20
CA GLN A 515 -6.35 -10.75 11.42
C GLN A 515 -5.78 -10.06 12.66
N THR A 516 -4.45 -9.99 12.79
CA THR A 516 -3.82 -9.30 13.92
C THR A 516 -4.09 -7.80 13.89
N ARG A 517 -4.12 -7.17 12.71
CA ARG A 517 -4.51 -5.76 12.54
C ARG A 517 -5.96 -5.51 12.96
N LYS A 518 -6.90 -6.36 12.53
CA LYS A 518 -8.32 -6.29 12.90
C LYS A 518 -8.51 -6.49 14.41
N ALA A 519 -7.80 -7.45 15.03
CA ALA A 519 -7.85 -7.68 16.47
C ALA A 519 -7.38 -6.44 17.26
N LYS A 520 -6.25 -5.82 16.85
CA LYS A 520 -5.75 -4.57 17.46
C LYS A 520 -6.74 -3.41 17.30
N GLN A 521 -7.37 -3.29 16.13
CA GLN A 521 -8.40 -2.26 15.91
C GLN A 521 -9.61 -2.48 16.82
N ALA A 522 -10.09 -3.72 16.96
CA ALA A 522 -11.21 -4.03 17.85
C ALA A 522 -10.87 -3.77 19.33
N GLU A 523 -9.65 -4.06 19.77
CA GLU A 523 -9.16 -3.73 21.10
C GLU A 523 -9.14 -2.20 21.32
N ASN A 524 -8.59 -1.45 20.36
CA ASN A 524 -8.57 0.01 20.42
C ASN A 524 -9.97 0.62 20.44
N ASP A 525 -10.89 0.13 19.62
CA ASP A 525 -12.28 0.59 19.57
C ASP A 525 -13.01 0.29 20.89
N LEU A 526 -12.71 -0.84 21.53
CA LEU A 526 -13.26 -1.19 22.85
C LEU A 526 -12.71 -0.26 23.94
N VAL A 527 -11.43 0.08 23.88
CA VAL A 527 -10.79 1.08 24.77
C VAL A 527 -11.44 2.46 24.57
N ILE A 528 -11.56 2.93 23.32
CA ILE A 528 -12.19 4.23 22.99
C ILE A 528 -13.67 4.25 23.41
N GLY A 529 -14.42 3.18 23.15
CA GLY A 529 -15.81 3.03 23.56
C GLY A 529 -15.99 3.03 25.09
N SER A 530 -15.00 2.54 25.84
CA SER A 530 -14.97 2.60 27.31
C SER A 530 -14.75 4.01 27.84
N PHE A 531 -14.01 4.87 27.11
CA PHE A 531 -13.81 6.28 27.45
C PHE A 531 -15.02 7.17 27.09
N ILE A 532 -15.86 6.75 26.14
CA ILE A 532 -17.01 7.53 25.62
C ILE A 532 -18.35 7.12 26.28
N GLY A 533 -18.36 6.17 27.22
CA GLY A 533 -19.54 5.87 28.05
C GLY A 533 -20.73 5.25 27.32
N THR A 534 -20.54 4.70 26.11
CA THR A 534 -21.59 4.04 25.31
C THR A 534 -21.38 2.53 25.24
N SER A 535 -21.30 1.86 26.40
CA SER A 535 -20.92 0.44 26.49
C SER A 535 -22.07 -0.48 26.90
N GLN A 536 -23.05 -0.70 26.00
CA GLN A 536 -23.82 -1.95 26.04
C GLN A 536 -24.08 -2.62 24.68
N LYS A 537 -23.66 -2.03 23.54
CA LYS A 537 -23.88 -2.64 22.21
C LYS A 537 -22.61 -2.96 21.40
N ALA A 538 -21.42 -2.59 21.87
CA ALA A 538 -20.16 -2.80 21.14
C ALA A 538 -19.47 -4.15 21.42
N SER A 539 -19.93 -4.94 22.39
CA SER A 539 -19.23 -6.14 22.88
C SER A 539 -19.47 -7.43 22.07
N ALA A 540 -20.10 -7.39 20.90
CA ALA A 540 -20.60 -8.60 20.23
C ALA A 540 -20.20 -8.81 18.75
N SER A 541 -19.26 -8.06 18.16
CA SER A 541 -19.12 -8.06 16.69
C SER A 541 -17.83 -8.64 16.08
N PHE A 542 -16.80 -9.01 16.84
CA PHE A 542 -15.64 -9.67 16.22
C PHE A 542 -15.79 -11.19 16.24
N LYS A 543 -16.17 -11.75 15.09
CA LYS A 543 -16.02 -13.18 14.80
C LYS A 543 -14.93 -13.33 13.74
N PRO A 544 -13.84 -14.08 13.99
CA PRO A 544 -12.85 -14.34 12.95
C PRO A 544 -13.55 -15.05 11.78
N ALA A 545 -13.35 -14.54 10.56
CA ALA A 545 -13.94 -15.12 9.37
C ALA A 545 -13.31 -16.50 9.09
N VAL A 546 -14.12 -17.55 9.06
CA VAL A 546 -13.71 -18.90 8.67
C VAL A 546 -13.67 -18.96 7.15
N SER A 547 -12.53 -18.61 6.53
CA SER A 547 -12.26 -19.01 5.14
C SER A 547 -10.77 -18.95 4.78
N SER A 548 -10.08 -20.08 4.97
CA SER A 548 -9.05 -20.57 4.03
C SER A 548 -9.15 -22.10 3.99
N PRO A 549 -9.21 -22.75 2.81
CA PRO A 549 -9.26 -24.21 2.71
C PRO A 549 -7.92 -24.91 2.99
N VAL A 550 -6.85 -24.18 3.30
CA VAL A 550 -5.49 -24.74 3.33
C VAL A 550 -4.80 -24.38 4.64
N GLY A 551 -4.72 -25.38 5.53
CA GLY A 551 -3.82 -25.40 6.68
C GLY A 551 -4.46 -25.01 8.01
N LYS A 552 -4.89 -26.00 8.79
CA LYS A 552 -5.23 -25.83 10.21
C LYS A 552 -3.99 -25.37 10.98
N SER A 553 -4.06 -24.24 11.69
CA SER A 553 -2.94 -23.75 12.51
C SER A 553 -3.13 -24.09 13.99
N TYR A 554 -2.02 -24.33 14.69
CA TYR A 554 -1.97 -24.67 16.12
C TYR A 554 -2.57 -23.58 17.05
N MET A 555 -2.62 -22.31 16.60
CA MET A 555 -3.30 -21.23 17.34
C MET A 555 -4.82 -21.39 17.33
N GLU A 556 -5.38 -21.95 16.26
CA GLU A 556 -6.82 -22.20 16.14
C GLU A 556 -7.27 -23.28 17.13
N GLU A 557 -6.46 -24.34 17.29
CA GLU A 557 -6.72 -25.40 18.26
C GLU A 557 -6.63 -24.88 19.71
N ARG A 558 -5.71 -23.94 19.98
CA ARG A 558 -5.57 -23.30 21.30
C ARG A 558 -6.73 -22.35 21.62
N MET A 559 -7.19 -21.55 20.66
CA MET A 559 -8.32 -20.64 20.87
C MET A 559 -9.64 -21.39 21.02
N VAL A 560 -9.85 -22.47 20.27
CA VAL A 560 -11.01 -23.37 20.44
C VAL A 560 -10.96 -24.08 21.79
N ALA A 561 -9.77 -24.44 22.28
CA ALA A 561 -9.59 -25.02 23.61
C ALA A 561 -9.88 -24.00 24.74
N GLU A 562 -9.46 -22.75 24.58
CA GLU A 562 -9.78 -21.66 25.52
C GLU A 562 -11.28 -21.30 25.50
N GLU A 563 -11.93 -21.31 24.34
CA GLU A 563 -13.37 -21.08 24.21
C GLU A 563 -14.20 -22.22 24.84
N ARG A 564 -13.73 -23.48 24.73
CA ARG A 564 -14.30 -24.62 25.46
C ARG A 564 -14.10 -24.54 26.97
N ALA A 565 -12.98 -23.99 27.42
CA ALA A 565 -12.72 -23.77 28.85
C ALA A 565 -13.63 -22.67 29.42
N GLY A 566 -13.86 -21.59 28.67
CA GLY A 566 -14.77 -20.50 29.06
C GLY A 566 -16.26 -20.86 29.05
N ARG A 567 -16.68 -21.84 28.24
CA ARG A 567 -18.09 -22.32 28.22
C ARG A 567 -18.47 -23.23 29.38
N ARG A 568 -17.51 -23.77 30.14
CA ARG A 568 -17.80 -24.60 31.33
C ARG A 568 -18.16 -23.81 32.58
N SER A 569 -17.96 -22.49 32.61
CA SER A 569 -18.28 -21.66 33.78
C SER A 569 -19.64 -20.95 33.72
N ASN A 570 -20.45 -21.17 32.67
CA ASN A 570 -21.71 -20.44 32.44
C ASN A 570 -22.93 -21.35 32.20
N LEU A 571 -22.89 -22.60 32.66
CA LEU A 571 -24.04 -23.50 32.68
C LEU A 571 -24.11 -24.21 34.04
N ASP A 572 -24.49 -23.47 35.09
CA ASP A 572 -25.34 -24.05 36.13
C ASP A 572 -26.10 -22.93 36.88
N GLY A 573 -27.43 -23.00 36.92
CA GLY A 573 -28.26 -22.07 37.71
C GLY A 573 -29.63 -21.69 37.15
N SER A 574 -30.62 -22.58 37.30
CA SER A 574 -32.07 -22.31 37.45
C SER A 574 -32.79 -23.66 37.26
N SER A 575 -33.73 -24.16 38.07
CA SER A 575 -34.41 -23.77 39.32
C SER A 575 -35.34 -24.96 39.65
N ALA A 576 -35.54 -25.33 40.93
CA ALA A 576 -36.81 -25.82 41.50
C ALA A 576 -36.62 -26.43 42.91
N SER A 577 -37.37 -25.82 43.82
CA SER A 577 -37.85 -26.22 45.15
C SER A 577 -38.01 -27.72 45.48
N GLY A 578 -37.78 -28.05 46.76
CA GLY A 578 -38.55 -29.10 47.45
C GLY A 578 -37.83 -29.91 48.53
N ASP A 579 -37.84 -29.40 49.76
CA ASP A 579 -38.09 -30.10 51.03
C ASP A 579 -37.18 -31.22 51.62
N ALA A 580 -37.01 -31.09 52.94
CA ALA A 580 -36.73 -32.06 54.01
C ALA A 580 -35.40 -32.85 54.11
N GLY A 581 -34.71 -32.66 55.25
CA GLY A 581 -34.05 -33.73 56.01
C GLY A 581 -32.65 -33.42 56.56
N ASN A 582 -32.57 -33.22 57.89
CA ASN A 582 -31.49 -33.51 58.87
C ASN A 582 -30.13 -34.05 58.36
N GLU A 583 -28.97 -33.74 58.93
CA GLU A 583 -28.57 -33.46 60.32
C GLU A 583 -27.08 -33.00 60.29
N GLU A 584 -26.70 -32.10 61.21
CA GLU A 584 -25.43 -32.04 62.00
C GLU A 584 -24.05 -32.16 61.27
N ASP A 585 -23.01 -31.38 61.56
CA ASP A 585 -22.74 -30.46 62.66
C ASP A 585 -21.52 -29.56 62.33
N GLU A 586 -21.50 -28.38 62.98
CA GLU A 586 -20.36 -27.64 63.55
C GLU A 586 -19.01 -27.45 62.79
N THR A 587 -18.31 -26.31 62.81
CA THR A 587 -18.35 -25.12 63.68
C THR A 587 -17.55 -23.96 63.04
N GLN A 588 -18.09 -22.75 63.20
CA GLN A 588 -17.44 -21.46 63.55
C GLN A 588 -16.17 -20.97 62.81
N GLY A 589 -16.09 -19.71 62.35
CA GLY A 589 -17.02 -18.59 62.50
C GLY A 589 -16.48 -17.29 61.89
N SER A 590 -17.44 -16.39 61.63
CA SER A 590 -17.39 -14.90 61.65
C SER A 590 -16.30 -14.16 60.85
N SER A 591 -16.56 -13.09 60.10
CA SER A 591 -17.64 -12.11 60.16
C SER A 591 -17.68 -11.26 58.88
N SER A 592 -18.88 -10.76 58.59
CA SER A 592 -19.26 -9.57 57.81
C SER A 592 -18.26 -8.40 57.85
N GLN A 593 -18.25 -7.37 57.01
CA GLN A 593 -19.20 -6.76 56.07
C GLN A 593 -18.46 -5.59 55.40
N GLY A 594 -18.98 -5.11 54.25
CA GLY A 594 -18.67 -3.78 53.69
C GLY A 594 -17.63 -3.86 52.57
N GLY A 595 -17.94 -3.65 51.29
CA GLY A 595 -18.90 -2.70 50.73
C GLY A 595 -18.22 -1.33 50.62
N TYR A 596 -17.50 -1.10 49.53
CA TYR A 596 -17.41 0.16 48.76
C TYR A 596 -16.24 0.05 47.76
N GLY A 597 -16.47 0.48 46.51
CA GLY A 597 -15.36 0.84 45.62
C GLY A 597 -15.40 0.29 44.20
N THR A 598 -16.52 0.45 43.50
CA THR A 598 -16.66 0.42 42.03
C THR A 598 -15.86 1.54 41.34
N LEU A 599 -14.54 1.57 41.56
CA LEU A 599 -13.59 2.47 40.87
C LEU A 599 -12.29 1.77 40.43
N ALA A 600 -12.16 0.46 40.66
CA ALA A 600 -10.97 -0.31 40.26
C ALA A 600 -10.98 -0.80 38.79
N SER A 601 -12.05 -0.54 38.03
CA SER A 601 -12.17 -0.95 36.62
C SER A 601 -12.02 0.20 35.61
N VAL A 602 -11.69 1.42 36.05
CA VAL A 602 -11.75 2.65 35.23
C VAL A 602 -10.38 3.34 35.05
N PHE A 603 -9.26 2.69 35.37
CA PHE A 603 -7.94 3.18 34.97
C PHE A 603 -7.26 2.21 34.00
N PRO A 604 -6.95 2.64 32.76
CA PRO A 604 -6.07 1.90 31.87
C PRO A 604 -4.66 1.94 32.45
N SER A 605 -4.00 0.79 32.52
CA SER A 605 -2.61 0.69 32.94
C SER A 605 -1.68 1.34 31.92
N PHE A 606 -1.51 2.66 31.99
CA PHE A 606 -0.36 3.33 31.40
C PHE A 606 0.70 3.52 32.47
N SER A 607 1.71 2.64 32.42
CA SER A 607 3.11 2.86 32.82
C SER A 607 3.70 1.58 33.38
N LEU A 608 4.59 0.97 32.58
CA LEU A 608 5.54 -0.04 33.01
C LEU A 608 6.42 0.54 34.13
N SER A 609 6.23 0.10 35.37
CA SER A 609 7.24 0.28 36.41
C SER A 609 7.79 -1.07 36.85
N ARG A 610 9.13 -1.13 36.99
CA ARG A 610 9.96 -2.29 37.39
C ARG A 610 9.49 -2.98 38.69
N TYR A 611 8.58 -2.38 39.45
CA TYR A 611 8.08 -2.89 40.72
C TYR A 611 7.04 -4.03 40.56
N ALA A 612 6.27 -4.02 39.46
CA ALA A 612 5.24 -5.05 39.20
C ALA A 612 5.84 -6.37 38.68
N GLN A 613 6.94 -6.30 37.90
CA GLN A 613 7.63 -7.48 37.38
C GLN A 613 8.47 -8.20 38.45
N SER A 614 9.05 -7.49 39.43
CA SER A 614 9.85 -8.14 40.50
C SER A 614 8.99 -8.89 41.52
N ARG A 615 7.68 -8.60 41.61
CA ARG A 615 6.74 -9.35 42.46
C ARG A 615 6.19 -10.61 41.80
N ARG A 616 6.16 -10.71 40.47
CA ARG A 616 5.78 -11.95 39.75
C ARG A 616 6.87 -13.02 39.72
N SER A 617 8.13 -12.67 40.01
CA SER A 617 9.23 -13.63 40.11
C SER A 617 9.36 -14.30 41.48
N LYS A 618 8.48 -13.97 42.45
CA LYS A 618 8.49 -14.59 43.78
C LYS A 618 7.76 -15.94 43.76
N SER A 619 8.55 -16.99 43.48
CA SER A 619 8.33 -18.41 43.76
C SER A 619 6.90 -18.98 43.59
N THR A 620 6.54 -19.37 42.37
CA THR A 620 5.65 -20.51 42.19
C THR A 620 6.41 -21.78 42.60
N GLN A 621 6.01 -22.43 43.70
CA GLN A 621 6.54 -23.74 44.08
C GLN A 621 6.16 -24.76 42.99
N LEU A 622 7.16 -25.36 42.36
CA LEU A 622 6.96 -26.39 41.34
C LEU A 622 6.75 -27.75 42.03
N PRO A 623 5.94 -28.65 41.45
CA PRO A 623 5.75 -30.00 41.99
C PRO A 623 7.08 -30.76 42.15
N PRO A 624 7.20 -31.66 43.14
CA PRO A 624 8.43 -32.42 43.37
C PRO A 624 8.84 -33.20 42.12
N GLY A 625 10.07 -32.98 41.64
CA GLY A 625 10.64 -33.63 40.44
C GLY A 625 10.75 -32.76 39.19
N VAL A 626 10.19 -31.53 39.18
CA VAL A 626 10.29 -30.61 38.02
C VAL A 626 11.22 -29.44 38.32
N THR A 627 12.41 -29.45 37.72
CA THR A 627 13.33 -28.30 37.75
C THR A 627 13.05 -27.37 36.57
N LYS A 628 13.18 -26.05 36.77
CA LYS A 628 13.08 -25.10 35.64
C LYS A 628 14.24 -25.36 34.68
N PRO A 629 14.00 -25.51 33.37
CA PRO A 629 15.08 -25.63 32.41
C PRO A 629 15.93 -24.35 32.42
N THR A 630 17.26 -24.52 32.47
CA THR A 630 18.24 -23.43 32.53
C THR A 630 18.36 -22.65 31.22
N GLN A 631 18.00 -23.27 30.10
CA GLN A 631 17.98 -22.64 28.77
C GLN A 631 16.73 -23.07 28.00
N TYR A 632 16.15 -22.16 27.22
CA TYR A 632 15.04 -22.52 26.35
C TYR A 632 15.54 -23.31 25.13
N ILE A 633 14.76 -24.29 24.67
CA ILE A 633 15.09 -25.13 23.50
C ILE A 633 15.32 -24.29 22.22
N LYS A 634 14.71 -23.11 22.11
CA LYS A 634 14.93 -22.17 21.00
C LYS A 634 16.34 -21.57 20.98
N ASP A 635 17.06 -21.61 22.10
CA ASP A 635 18.35 -20.94 22.30
C ASP A 635 19.55 -21.89 22.19
N SER A 636 19.33 -23.20 21.99
CA SER A 636 20.38 -24.24 21.94
C SER A 636 21.13 -24.36 20.59
N GLY A 637 20.86 -23.49 19.62
CA GLY A 637 21.56 -23.43 18.32
C GLY A 637 22.79 -22.50 18.30
N PRO A 638 23.60 -22.48 17.23
CA PRO A 638 24.75 -21.58 17.10
C PRO A 638 24.33 -20.10 17.18
N LEU A 639 25.17 -19.25 17.79
CA LEU A 639 24.92 -17.82 17.97
C LEU A 639 24.95 -17.09 16.62
N GLN A 640 23.80 -17.00 15.96
CA GLN A 640 23.61 -16.20 14.75
C GLN A 640 23.06 -14.82 15.14
N VAL A 641 23.96 -13.92 15.54
CA VAL A 641 23.61 -12.52 15.80
C VAL A 641 23.94 -11.71 14.55
N GLU A 642 22.95 -10.95 14.07
CA GLU A 642 23.15 -10.09 12.90
C GLU A 642 24.28 -9.07 13.14
N PRO A 643 25.14 -8.78 12.15
CA PRO A 643 26.22 -7.80 12.27
C PRO A 643 25.75 -6.41 12.71
N LYS A 644 24.50 -6.04 12.38
CA LYS A 644 23.89 -4.76 12.79
C LYS A 644 23.85 -4.56 14.31
N VAL A 645 23.68 -5.64 15.09
CA VAL A 645 23.58 -5.57 16.56
C VAL A 645 24.94 -5.26 17.17
N TRP A 646 25.99 -5.89 16.65
CA TRP A 646 27.38 -5.60 17.03
C TRP A 646 27.77 -4.16 16.67
N LEU A 647 27.43 -3.72 15.45
CA LEU A 647 27.69 -2.35 14.99
C LEU A 647 26.90 -1.31 15.79
N ALA A 648 25.70 -1.64 16.29
CA ALA A 648 24.93 -0.77 17.16
C ALA A 648 25.61 -0.59 18.53
N ASN A 649 26.13 -1.67 19.13
CA ASN A 649 26.89 -1.60 20.38
C ASN A 649 28.17 -0.77 20.20
N GLU A 650 28.90 -1.01 19.11
CA GLU A 650 30.12 -0.27 18.78
C GLU A 650 29.85 1.22 18.57
N ARG A 651 28.78 1.57 17.84
CA ARG A 651 28.36 2.96 17.66
C ARG A 651 28.11 3.67 18.99
N THR A 652 27.47 2.99 19.95
CA THR A 652 27.22 3.60 21.27
C THR A 652 28.50 3.78 22.08
N PHE A 653 29.44 2.83 22.00
CA PHE A 653 30.75 2.98 22.62
C PHE A 653 31.53 4.17 22.04
N LEU A 654 31.60 4.28 20.71
CA LEU A 654 32.27 5.38 20.03
C LEU A 654 31.68 6.75 20.39
N LYS A 655 30.36 6.85 20.58
CA LYS A 655 29.71 8.07 21.05
C LYS A 655 30.17 8.48 22.46
N TRP A 656 30.32 7.52 23.38
CA TRP A 656 30.84 7.78 24.73
C TRP A 656 32.32 8.17 24.70
N GLN A 657 33.13 7.53 23.86
CA GLN A 657 34.53 7.91 23.67
C GLN A 657 34.67 9.31 23.08
N HIS A 658 33.83 9.67 22.10
CA HIS A 658 33.80 11.02 21.54
C HIS A 658 33.49 12.08 22.60
N ILE A 659 32.51 11.84 23.49
CA ILE A 659 32.21 12.75 24.61
C ILE A 659 33.40 12.84 25.58
N CYS A 660 34.04 11.72 25.92
CA CYS A 660 35.23 11.69 26.78
C CYS A 660 36.36 12.52 26.19
N ILE A 661 36.65 12.39 24.89
CA ILE A 661 37.71 13.14 24.21
C ILE A 661 37.38 14.64 24.18
N LEU A 662 36.13 15.01 23.84
CA LEU A 662 35.72 16.41 23.82
C LEU A 662 35.86 17.06 25.20
N LEU A 663 35.32 16.42 26.25
CA LEU A 663 35.42 16.92 27.62
C LEU A 663 36.88 16.96 28.09
N GLY A 664 37.67 15.94 27.77
CA GLY A 664 39.10 15.90 28.07
C GLY A 664 39.88 17.03 27.40
N SER A 665 39.64 17.29 26.11
CA SER A 665 40.29 18.39 25.39
C SER A 665 39.93 19.76 25.97
N LEU A 666 38.65 19.96 26.34
CA LEU A 666 38.17 21.19 26.97
C LEU A 666 38.79 21.36 28.36
N ALA A 667 38.92 20.27 29.11
CA ALA A 667 39.51 20.30 30.44
C ALA A 667 41.00 20.65 30.41
N VAL A 668 41.77 20.05 29.48
CA VAL A 668 43.18 20.39 29.27
C VAL A 668 43.32 21.83 28.82
N SER A 669 42.50 22.29 27.88
CA SER A 669 42.51 23.67 27.42
C SER A 669 42.23 24.67 28.55
N LEU A 670 41.27 24.38 29.43
CA LEU A 670 40.97 25.22 30.59
C LEU A 670 42.11 25.20 31.62
N TYR A 671 42.68 24.02 31.88
CA TYR A 671 43.78 23.86 32.81
C TYR A 671 45.04 24.59 32.34
N THR A 672 45.39 24.50 31.06
CA THR A 672 46.53 25.23 30.48
C THR A 672 46.28 26.74 30.42
N ALA A 673 45.04 27.17 30.17
CA ALA A 673 44.66 28.58 30.15
C ALA A 673 44.56 29.21 31.55
N ALA A 674 44.50 28.40 32.61
CA ALA A 674 44.24 28.86 33.97
C ALA A 674 45.36 29.73 34.56
N GLY A 675 46.63 29.54 34.17
CA GLY A 675 47.73 30.36 34.69
C GLY A 675 47.82 30.36 36.23
N LYS A 676 47.56 31.52 36.88
CA LYS A 676 47.50 31.68 38.36
C LYS A 676 46.05 31.70 38.91
N ASP A 677 45.04 31.50 38.07
CA ASP A 677 43.64 31.52 38.48
C ASP A 677 43.23 30.16 39.07
N GLU A 678 43.22 30.08 40.40
CA GLU A 678 42.83 28.88 41.16
C GLU A 678 41.44 28.35 40.77
N ILE A 679 40.54 29.24 40.32
CA ILE A 679 39.18 28.88 39.89
C ILE A 679 39.18 28.16 38.53
N ALA A 680 40.01 28.61 37.58
CA ALA A 680 40.09 27.97 36.27
C ALA A 680 40.79 26.59 36.38
N GLU A 681 41.75 26.46 37.29
CA GLU A 681 42.39 25.19 37.64
C GLU A 681 41.38 24.19 38.24
N ALA A 682 40.60 24.60 39.25
CA ALA A 682 39.57 23.77 39.87
C ALA A 682 38.50 23.31 38.87
N MET A 683 38.12 24.18 37.93
CA MET A 683 37.18 23.85 36.86
C MET A 683 37.77 22.85 35.87
N GLY A 684 39.05 23.01 35.48
CA GLY A 684 39.76 22.03 34.64
C GLY A 684 39.77 20.63 35.27
N ILE A 685 40.07 20.54 36.57
CA ILE A 685 40.04 19.28 37.33
C ILE A 685 38.63 18.67 37.34
N ALA A 686 37.57 19.48 37.55
CA ALA A 686 36.19 19.01 37.52
C ALA A 686 35.81 18.40 36.16
N TYR A 687 36.19 19.03 35.04
CA TYR A 687 35.94 18.49 33.70
C TYR A 687 36.74 17.21 33.41
N ILE A 688 37.95 17.05 33.95
CA ILE A 688 38.72 15.80 33.85
C ILE A 688 37.98 14.65 34.54
N ILE A 689 37.45 14.88 35.75
CA ILE A 689 36.70 13.85 36.50
C ILE A 689 35.45 13.41 35.71
N ILE A 690 34.72 14.36 35.10
CA ILE A 690 33.55 14.05 34.27
C ILE A 690 33.95 13.27 33.01
N ALA A 691 35.07 13.63 32.37
CA ALA A 691 35.58 12.93 31.19
C ALA A 691 35.96 11.46 31.53
N ILE A 692 36.68 11.23 32.63
CA ILE A 692 37.04 9.89 33.10
C ILE A 692 35.78 9.05 33.35
N PHE A 693 34.78 9.63 34.03
CA PHE A 693 33.50 8.96 34.24
C PHE A 693 32.82 8.57 32.92
N ALA A 694 32.74 9.48 31.96
CA ALA A 694 32.12 9.21 30.65
C ALA A 694 32.84 8.07 29.89
N GLY A 695 34.18 8.04 29.94
CA GLY A 695 34.98 6.98 29.34
C GLY A 695 34.78 5.62 30.02
N SER A 696 34.86 5.57 31.35
CA SER A 696 34.65 4.35 32.14
C SER A 696 33.22 3.81 32.00
N TRP A 697 32.21 4.69 31.99
CA TRP A 697 30.82 4.33 31.77
C TRP A 697 30.59 3.74 30.37
N GLY A 698 31.17 4.37 29.34
CA GLY A 698 31.11 3.86 27.96
C GLY A 698 31.69 2.45 27.84
N TYR A 699 32.85 2.19 28.46
CA TYR A 699 33.49 0.87 28.48
C TYR A 699 32.64 -0.18 29.22
N TRP A 700 32.15 0.16 30.42
CA TRP A 700 31.30 -0.72 31.21
C TRP A 700 30.00 -1.08 30.47
N MET A 701 29.38 -0.11 29.80
CA MET A 701 28.16 -0.35 29.01
C MET A 701 28.45 -1.24 27.80
N HIS A 702 29.57 -1.01 27.09
CA HIS A 702 29.97 -1.84 25.95
C HIS A 702 30.16 -3.31 26.35
N TYR A 703 30.84 -3.56 27.48
CA TYR A 703 31.06 -4.89 28.01
C TYR A 703 29.76 -5.57 28.47
N THR A 704 28.90 -4.84 29.21
CA THR A 704 27.61 -5.34 29.70
C THR A 704 26.67 -5.68 28.54
N ARG A 705 26.58 -4.82 27.53
CA ARG A 705 25.78 -5.08 26.33
C ARG A 705 26.30 -6.26 25.53
N ARG A 706 27.63 -6.40 25.41
CA ARG A 706 28.26 -7.56 24.77
C ARG A 706 27.89 -8.86 25.48
N GLN A 707 27.96 -8.90 26.81
CA GLN A 707 27.54 -10.09 27.58
C GLN A 707 26.05 -10.41 27.35
N MET A 708 25.18 -9.40 27.40
CA MET A 708 23.74 -9.59 27.13
C MET A 708 23.42 -10.11 25.73
N ILE A 709 24.21 -9.71 24.71
CA ILE A 709 24.09 -10.21 23.33
C ILE A 709 24.52 -11.67 23.25
N VAL A 710 25.62 -12.04 23.92
CA VAL A 710 26.12 -13.43 23.97
C VAL A 710 25.13 -14.34 24.72
N ASP A 711 24.55 -13.84 25.81
CA ASP A 711 23.60 -14.57 26.66
C ASP A 711 22.17 -14.59 26.09
N ARG A 712 21.92 -13.96 24.92
CA ARG A 712 20.60 -13.79 24.28
C ARG A 712 19.53 -13.28 25.25
N SER A 713 19.92 -12.40 26.17
CA SER A 713 19.00 -11.94 27.21
C SER A 713 17.94 -11.03 26.59
N GLY A 714 16.66 -11.28 26.86
CA GLY A 714 15.54 -10.42 26.46
C GLY A 714 15.41 -9.14 27.29
N LYS A 715 16.50 -8.65 27.87
CA LYS A 715 16.53 -7.39 28.64
C LYS A 715 16.78 -6.24 27.67
N ASP A 716 16.05 -5.14 27.86
CA ASP A 716 16.23 -3.94 27.04
C ASP A 716 17.64 -3.37 27.21
N PHE A 717 18.21 -2.90 26.09
CA PHE A 717 19.57 -2.37 26.06
C PHE A 717 19.66 -0.92 26.56
N ASP A 718 18.55 -0.25 26.84
CA ASP A 718 18.50 1.18 27.14
C ASP A 718 18.88 1.52 28.60
N ASN A 719 19.80 2.49 28.75
CA ASN A 719 20.25 2.96 30.05
C ASN A 719 20.28 4.50 30.10
N LEU A 720 19.30 5.06 30.81
CA LEU A 720 19.10 6.51 30.97
C LEU A 720 20.00 7.14 32.05
N ILE A 721 20.66 6.33 32.90
CA ILE A 721 21.39 6.81 34.07
C ILE A 721 22.66 7.57 33.68
N GLY A 722 23.42 7.05 32.72
CA GLY A 722 24.70 7.64 32.30
C GLY A 722 24.57 9.09 31.80
N PRO A 723 23.72 9.36 30.79
CA PRO A 723 23.52 10.72 30.30
C PRO A 723 23.01 11.67 31.38
N MET A 724 22.10 11.23 32.26
CA MET A 724 21.61 12.08 33.35
C MET A 724 22.71 12.51 34.31
N ILE A 725 23.63 11.61 34.68
CA ILE A 725 24.76 11.93 35.56
C ILE A 725 25.69 12.95 34.90
N VAL A 726 26.04 12.75 33.62
CA VAL A 726 26.92 13.70 32.90
C VAL A 726 26.25 15.06 32.74
N SER A 727 24.97 15.11 32.36
CA SER A 727 24.22 16.36 32.22
C SER A 727 24.10 17.11 33.56
N ALA A 728 23.81 16.41 34.66
CA ALA A 728 23.74 17.03 35.98
C ALA A 728 25.11 17.56 36.43
N ALA A 729 26.19 16.80 36.21
CA ALA A 729 27.55 17.23 36.56
C ALA A 729 27.99 18.48 35.75
N LEU A 730 27.65 18.53 34.47
CA LEU A 730 27.92 19.71 33.63
C LEU A 730 27.10 20.92 34.05
N MET A 731 25.84 20.73 34.43
CA MET A 731 24.98 21.81 34.95
C MET A 731 25.55 22.40 36.24
N VAL A 732 25.96 21.56 37.19
CA VAL A 732 26.59 22.01 38.44
C VAL A 732 27.89 22.75 38.14
N SER A 733 28.73 22.23 37.23
CA SER A 733 29.97 22.88 36.79
C SER A 733 29.72 24.29 36.23
N LEU A 734 28.71 24.45 35.36
CA LEU A 734 28.35 25.75 34.79
C LEU A 734 27.82 26.74 35.85
N LEU A 735 26.98 26.28 36.78
CA LEU A 735 26.46 27.12 37.86
C LEU A 735 27.57 27.60 38.79
N LEU A 736 28.53 26.73 39.12
CA LEU A 736 29.71 27.10 39.92
C LEU A 736 30.57 28.12 39.17
N ASN A 737 30.82 27.92 37.87
CA ASN A 737 31.56 28.88 37.04
C ASN A 737 30.88 30.26 37.04
N PHE A 738 29.57 30.30 36.81
CA PHE A 738 28.79 31.53 36.84
C PHE A 738 28.87 32.22 38.20
N PHE A 739 28.69 31.46 39.29
CA PHE A 739 28.75 32.00 40.65
C PHE A 739 30.12 32.60 40.98
N PHE A 740 31.22 31.93 40.63
CA PHE A 740 32.57 32.44 40.88
C PHE A 740 32.89 33.67 40.03
N LYS A 741 32.52 33.69 38.74
CA LYS A 741 32.70 34.88 37.89
C LYS A 741 31.84 36.04 38.34
N TYR A 742 30.61 35.78 38.79
CA TYR A 742 29.74 36.80 39.36
C TYR A 742 30.33 37.41 40.64
N LYS A 743 30.87 36.58 41.53
CA LYS A 743 31.56 37.05 42.75
C LYS A 743 32.79 37.90 42.42
N GLN A 744 33.61 37.49 41.45
CA GLN A 744 34.76 38.28 40.99
C GLN A 744 34.33 39.62 40.37
N ALA A 745 33.30 39.63 39.54
CA ALA A 745 32.77 40.86 38.94
C ALA A 745 32.23 41.84 39.99
N MET A 746 31.52 41.33 41.00
CA MET A 746 31.01 42.15 42.11
C MET A 746 32.12 42.66 43.03
N ALA A 747 33.19 41.89 43.26
CA ALA A 747 34.35 42.35 44.01
C ALA A 747 35.06 43.50 43.28
N LYS A 748 35.26 43.36 41.97
CA LYS A 748 35.86 44.42 41.12
C LYS A 748 35.00 45.69 41.09
N TYR A 749 33.68 45.55 40.97
CA TYR A 749 32.77 46.70 41.03
C TYR A 749 32.85 47.45 42.37
N ARG A 750 33.02 46.72 43.48
CA ARG A 750 33.16 47.31 44.81
C ARG A 750 34.52 47.99 45.03
N GLU A 751 35.59 47.46 44.44
CA GLU A 751 36.91 48.11 44.41
C GLU A 751 36.88 49.39 43.57
N ASP A 752 36.28 49.36 42.38
CA ASP A 752 36.10 50.54 41.51
C ASP A 752 35.27 51.63 42.21
N GLU A 753 34.25 51.26 43.00
CA GLU A 753 33.43 52.17 43.80
C GLU A 753 34.22 52.80 44.96
N LEU A 754 35.08 52.02 45.64
CA LEU A 754 35.97 52.51 46.69
C LEU A 754 37.04 53.46 46.14
N ASP A 755 37.62 53.16 44.98
CA ASP A 755 38.60 54.04 44.31
C ASP A 755 37.96 55.36 43.85
N LEU A 756 36.74 55.33 43.31
CA LEU A 756 35.98 56.54 43.00
C LEU A 756 35.73 57.40 44.24
N THR A 757 35.38 56.77 45.36
CA THR A 757 35.09 57.46 46.62
C THR A 757 36.37 58.10 47.19
N ASN A 758 37.50 57.39 47.14
CA ASN A 758 38.81 57.92 47.52
C ASN A 758 39.26 59.08 46.62
N MET A 759 38.99 59.02 45.31
CA MET A 759 39.28 60.12 44.37
C MET A 759 38.44 61.38 44.66
N VAL A 760 37.17 61.20 45.04
CA VAL A 760 36.28 62.32 45.41
C VAL A 760 36.72 62.96 46.72
N LEU A 761 37.08 62.16 47.74
CA LEU A 761 37.60 62.67 49.01
C LEU A 761 38.94 63.40 48.85
N ALA A 762 39.86 62.88 48.01
CA ALA A 762 41.11 63.56 47.68
C ALA A 762 40.90 64.91 46.95
N ASN A 763 39.86 65.02 46.11
CA ASN A 763 39.50 66.27 45.44
C ASN A 763 38.79 67.28 46.37
N GLN A 764 38.10 66.81 47.41
CA GLN A 764 37.50 67.68 48.44
C GLN A 764 38.56 68.27 49.37
N THR A 765 39.54 67.49 49.83
CA THR A 765 40.65 68.00 50.67
C THR A 765 41.52 69.04 49.94
N VAL A 766 41.70 68.91 48.62
CA VAL A 766 42.39 69.92 47.80
C VAL A 766 41.57 71.21 47.63
N LYS A 767 40.23 71.14 47.68
CA LYS A 767 39.36 72.32 47.62
C LYS A 767 39.30 73.07 48.94
N ASP A 768 39.27 72.36 50.07
CA ASP A 768 39.25 72.98 51.40
C ASP A 768 40.57 73.70 51.71
N PHE A 769 41.71 73.18 51.23
CA PHE A 769 43.02 73.86 51.35
C PHE A 769 43.15 75.14 50.50
N LYS A 770 42.24 75.37 49.55
CA LYS A 770 42.29 76.50 48.60
C LYS A 770 41.34 77.65 48.97
N ILE A 771 40.60 77.51 50.08
CA ILE A 771 39.65 78.52 50.57
C ILE A 771 40.21 79.28 51.80
N ASP A 772 41.28 78.77 52.43
CA ASP A 772 42.00 79.43 53.55
C ASP A 772 43.40 79.99 53.16
N LEU A 773 43.62 80.28 51.87
CA LEU A 773 44.76 81.05 51.32
C LEU A 773 44.22 82.06 50.30
#